data_AF-A0A7S3WTZ6-F1
#
_entry.id   AF-A0A7S3WTZ6-F1
#
_cell.length_a   1.000
_cell.length_b   1.000
_cell.length_c   1.000
_cell.angle_alpha   90.00
_cell.angle_beta   90.00
_cell.angle_gamma   90.00
#
_symmetry.space_group_name_H-M   'P 1'
#
loop_
_entity.id
_entity.type
_entity.pdbx_description
1 polymer ?
#
loop_
_entity_poly.entity_id
_entity_poly.type
_entity_poly.pdbx_seq_one_letter_code
_entity_poly.pdbx_strand_id
1 'polypeptide(L)'
;TLPREALTRPATMQIRVKSVTGEEVEVSVADDGLVAELKAALVAARAEWQPSSRLRIACNGAMLDDASPLADAVNTGGRFIVVVGSAPPVTPQAPPADVLPAVPPPSLDELFSLASPAALGVLLKLASNVLGAPDEAKFRRVRRGNQMVAGKVLCHAKGEVWLAALGFEAAPASAGGVEAADEDIPLVTTISAAALRPVHAALTRAVDGARPSRVCVAKGWVVHGLCIELGDGSRCGAFLENDGSRMDLTDDAGLARRGGAWHEAEAGERLVAVRGRNSAMGYLCGEVHLVLSSGRTLPIVGENASVFGASFEYAVPPLDELADILFADGKCVGITLRSEALQRQAAATQSANPQGAKSPPPPPAELERPRVLHSVAQLHSWAAARATEAPRPRAPTAPTTALPKRPRALACHDCRGGYNPLADDEYLSCFRGWEAVDVFVYFGHYRVSMPPRVWVEACHARSLPCLGTLIVEGDAPSEVGALLGDVDASVEKLCALCDHFGFDGWLVNLEAAVPGGAAGMGAVHELLELLTVCLKQRVGEQALVLVYDSLDRTGRVRYQNSLAPDNKAAFDACDGLFTNYWWGAKQLAQSVALAGARRCDVYVGVDCFARNTPYAAGPACAPACAAARAAGLSLALFAPGWSIECGGAQCASEDADAAAAADRRFWEALGLKRLYRD
;
A
#
# COMPACT_ATOMS: atom_id res chain seq x y z
N THR A 1 38.46 -17.12 19.83
CA THR A 1 38.97 -16.16 20.84
C THR A 1 40.35 -15.70 20.41
N LEU A 2 40.47 -14.51 19.80
CA LEU A 2 41.77 -13.92 19.46
C LEU A 2 42.06 -12.73 20.41
N PRO A 3 43.32 -12.51 20.81
CA PRO A 3 43.68 -11.40 21.71
C PRO A 3 43.44 -10.03 21.06
N ARG A 4 42.86 -9.11 21.83
CA ARG A 4 42.44 -7.75 21.39
C ARG A 4 43.58 -6.86 20.90
N GLU A 5 44.81 -7.25 21.20
CA GLU A 5 46.05 -6.49 20.96
C GLU A 5 46.60 -6.65 19.54
N ALA A 6 46.14 -7.65 18.77
CA ALA A 6 46.59 -7.91 17.39
C ALA A 6 45.91 -7.04 16.30
N LEU A 7 45.01 -6.12 16.68
CA LEU A 7 43.98 -5.54 15.79
C LEU A 7 44.24 -4.10 15.31
N THR A 8 45.47 -3.60 15.30
CA THR A 8 45.72 -2.17 14.97
C THR A 8 46.89 -1.94 14.00
N ARG A 9 46.63 -2.02 12.67
CA ARG A 9 47.25 -1.28 11.54
C ARG A 9 46.67 -1.72 10.17
N PRO A 10 46.80 -0.95 9.06
CA PRO A 10 45.85 -1.00 7.95
C PRO A 10 46.13 -2.04 6.83
N ALA A 11 45.02 -2.65 6.38
CA ALA A 11 44.59 -3.16 5.07
C ALA A 11 45.40 -4.21 4.26
N THR A 12 44.92 -5.47 4.27
CA THR A 12 44.76 -6.31 3.06
C THR A 12 43.47 -7.15 3.02
N MET A 13 42.77 -7.40 4.13
CA MET A 13 41.47 -8.11 4.14
C MET A 13 40.53 -7.57 5.24
N GLN A 14 39.25 -7.30 4.88
CA GLN A 14 38.20 -6.90 5.82
C GLN A 14 37.23 -8.07 6.01
N ILE A 15 37.20 -8.65 7.21
CA ILE A 15 36.28 -9.74 7.56
C ILE A 15 35.31 -9.21 8.61
N ARG A 16 34.01 -9.16 8.29
CA ARG A 16 32.97 -8.82 9.25
C ARG A 16 32.27 -10.12 9.68
N VAL A 17 32.58 -10.58 10.89
CA VAL A 17 31.93 -11.76 11.48
C VAL A 17 30.79 -11.26 12.36
N LYS A 18 29.58 -11.70 12.08
CA LYS A 18 28.37 -11.31 12.82
C LYS A 18 27.77 -12.52 13.50
N SER A 19 27.70 -12.50 14.83
CA SER A 19 27.08 -13.57 15.59
C SER A 19 25.55 -13.44 15.60
N VAL A 20 24.84 -14.52 15.95
CA VAL A 20 23.37 -14.54 16.10
C VAL A 20 22.87 -13.60 17.19
N THR A 21 23.75 -13.19 18.10
CA THR A 21 23.44 -12.28 19.20
C THR A 21 23.73 -10.81 18.85
N GLY A 22 24.06 -10.52 17.58
CA GLY A 22 24.35 -9.17 17.09
C GLY A 22 25.75 -8.67 17.46
N GLU A 23 26.64 -9.53 17.94
CA GLU A 23 28.04 -9.14 18.14
C GLU A 23 28.74 -9.10 16.78
N GLU A 24 29.17 -7.91 16.40
CA GLU A 24 29.98 -7.69 15.21
C GLU A 24 31.46 -7.62 15.57
N VAL A 25 32.25 -8.43 14.88
CA VAL A 25 33.71 -8.31 14.89
C VAL A 25 34.16 -7.97 13.49
N GLU A 26 34.58 -6.73 13.30
CA GLU A 26 35.24 -6.28 12.08
C GLU A 26 36.75 -6.46 12.26
N VAL A 27 37.33 -7.37 11.48
CA VAL A 27 38.75 -7.67 11.51
C VAL A 27 39.39 -7.12 10.24
N SER A 28 40.20 -6.08 10.41
CA SER A 28 41.16 -5.64 9.40
C SER A 28 42.48 -6.39 9.62
N VAL A 29 42.80 -7.35 8.74
CA VAL A 29 44.07 -8.08 8.82
C VAL A 29 45.00 -7.60 7.71
N ALA A 30 46.26 -7.35 8.09
CA ALA A 30 47.36 -6.99 7.18
C ALA A 30 48.53 -8.01 7.22
N ASP A 31 48.45 -8.98 8.13
CA ASP A 31 49.45 -10.04 8.27
C ASP A 31 49.03 -11.28 7.47
N ASP A 32 49.83 -11.64 6.46
CA ASP A 32 49.56 -12.78 5.57
C ASP A 32 49.47 -14.11 6.34
N GLY A 33 50.16 -14.24 7.47
CA GLY A 33 50.12 -15.39 8.36
C GLY A 33 48.79 -15.50 9.11
N LEU A 34 48.33 -14.40 9.71
CA LEU A 34 47.03 -14.34 10.39
C LEU A 34 45.86 -14.49 9.41
N VAL A 35 46.00 -13.95 8.19
CA VAL A 35 45.05 -14.17 7.08
C VAL A 35 45.01 -15.66 6.71
N ALA A 36 46.16 -16.33 6.63
CA ALA A 36 46.23 -17.77 6.38
C ALA A 36 45.64 -18.60 7.54
N GLU A 37 45.85 -18.21 8.79
CA GLU A 37 45.25 -18.85 9.97
C GLU A 37 43.72 -18.68 10.02
N LEU A 38 43.21 -17.48 9.73
CA LEU A 38 41.77 -17.22 9.61
C LEU A 38 41.14 -18.01 8.47
N LYS A 39 41.82 -18.08 7.31
CA LYS A 39 41.43 -18.95 6.21
C LYS A 39 41.39 -20.41 6.66
N ALA A 40 42.44 -20.89 7.30
CA ALA A 40 42.52 -22.27 7.78
C ALA A 40 41.44 -22.59 8.83
N ALA A 41 41.13 -21.66 9.73
CA ALA A 41 40.08 -21.80 10.74
C ALA A 41 38.68 -21.85 10.11
N LEU A 42 38.41 -21.01 9.10
CA LEU A 42 37.14 -21.04 8.34
C LEU A 42 37.01 -22.34 7.53
N VAL A 43 38.10 -22.82 6.92
CA VAL A 43 38.14 -24.12 6.22
C VAL A 43 37.96 -25.29 7.20
N ALA A 44 38.58 -25.26 8.37
CA ALA A 44 38.45 -26.30 9.39
C ALA A 44 37.04 -26.34 10.00
N ALA A 45 36.45 -25.18 10.30
CA ALA A 45 35.05 -25.07 10.72
C ALA A 45 34.08 -25.59 9.65
N ARG A 46 34.42 -25.43 8.36
CA ARG A 46 33.70 -26.05 7.24
C ARG A 46 33.94 -27.56 7.10
N ALA A 47 35.08 -28.09 7.54
CA ALA A 47 35.37 -29.53 7.48
C ALA A 47 34.69 -30.31 8.63
N GLU A 48 34.49 -29.68 9.78
CA GLU A 48 33.69 -30.21 10.90
C GLU A 48 32.16 -30.02 10.69
N TRP A 49 31.78 -29.41 9.57
CA TRP A 49 30.41 -29.11 9.18
C TRP A 49 29.62 -30.38 8.91
N GLN A 50 28.51 -30.56 9.62
CA GLN A 50 27.48 -31.51 9.22
C GLN A 50 26.41 -30.77 8.40
N PRO A 51 25.77 -31.40 7.39
CA PRO A 51 24.70 -30.79 6.59
C PRO A 51 23.53 -30.19 7.39
N SER A 52 23.40 -30.58 8.67
CA SER A 52 22.41 -30.09 9.63
C SER A 52 22.81 -28.81 10.38
N SER A 53 24.06 -28.36 10.27
CA SER A 53 24.55 -27.19 11.00
C SER A 53 24.33 -25.89 10.21
N ARG A 54 23.60 -24.97 10.85
CA ARG A 54 23.05 -23.71 10.29
C ARG A 54 24.10 -22.60 10.07
N LEU A 55 25.32 -22.99 9.73
CA LEU A 55 26.45 -22.11 9.42
C LEU A 55 26.51 -21.90 7.89
N ARG A 56 26.51 -20.65 7.42
CA ARG A 56 26.68 -20.31 5.99
C ARG A 56 27.61 -19.11 5.79
N ILE A 57 28.44 -19.16 4.75
CA ILE A 57 29.46 -18.14 4.43
C ILE A 57 29.14 -17.52 3.05
N ALA A 58 29.01 -16.19 2.99
CA ALA A 58 28.87 -15.42 1.76
C ALA A 58 30.10 -14.52 1.53
N CYS A 59 30.44 -14.30 0.25
CA CYS A 59 31.51 -13.39 -0.18
C CYS A 59 31.00 -12.50 -1.30
N ASN A 60 31.08 -11.16 -1.14
CA ASN A 60 30.65 -10.17 -2.13
C ASN A 60 29.25 -10.47 -2.72
N GLY A 61 28.25 -10.69 -1.87
CA GLY A 61 26.88 -11.03 -2.29
C GLY A 61 26.65 -12.43 -2.89
N ALA A 62 27.69 -13.27 -3.04
CA ALA A 62 27.57 -14.64 -3.53
C ALA A 62 27.73 -15.67 -2.40
N MET A 63 26.86 -16.68 -2.39
CA MET A 63 26.96 -17.82 -1.48
C MET A 63 28.10 -18.76 -1.91
N LEU A 64 28.98 -19.11 -0.98
CA LEU A 64 30.04 -20.10 -1.23
C LEU A 64 29.49 -21.50 -0.94
N ASP A 65 28.97 -22.15 -1.97
CA ASP A 65 28.45 -23.53 -1.93
C ASP A 65 29.56 -24.59 -2.12
N ASP A 66 29.19 -25.87 -2.23
CA ASP A 66 30.11 -27.01 -2.33
C ASP A 66 30.87 -27.08 -3.66
N ALA A 67 30.55 -26.23 -4.64
CA ALA A 67 31.18 -26.21 -5.95
C ALA A 67 32.39 -25.25 -6.03
N SER A 68 32.47 -24.25 -5.13
CA SER A 68 33.52 -23.23 -5.16
C SER A 68 34.46 -23.35 -3.94
N PRO A 69 35.76 -23.64 -4.12
CA PRO A 69 36.69 -23.71 -3.00
C PRO A 69 36.78 -22.36 -2.29
N LEU A 70 36.62 -22.37 -0.95
CA LEU A 70 36.87 -21.18 -0.11
C LEU A 70 38.26 -20.58 -0.40
N ALA A 71 39.23 -21.42 -0.80
CA ALA A 71 40.57 -21.02 -1.20
C ALA A 71 40.61 -20.05 -2.41
N ASP A 72 39.71 -20.19 -3.38
CA ASP A 72 39.69 -19.37 -4.60
C ASP A 72 39.03 -18.01 -4.35
N ALA A 73 37.94 -17.97 -3.57
CA ALA A 73 37.22 -16.74 -3.22
C ALA A 73 37.99 -15.83 -2.24
N VAL A 74 38.90 -16.40 -1.44
CA VAL A 74 39.69 -15.62 -0.49
C VAL A 74 40.94 -14.99 -1.11
N ASN A 75 41.35 -15.41 -2.32
CA ASN A 75 42.50 -14.80 -3.01
C ASN A 75 42.15 -13.56 -3.85
N THR A 76 40.86 -13.25 -4.03
CA THR A 76 40.41 -12.11 -4.85
C THR A 76 40.22 -10.81 -4.07
N GLY A 77 40.26 -10.85 -2.73
CA GLY A 77 39.86 -9.72 -1.87
C GLY A 77 38.35 -9.49 -1.91
N GLY A 78 37.72 -9.29 -0.75
CA GLY A 78 36.26 -9.16 -0.68
C GLY A 78 35.72 -9.05 0.75
N ARG A 79 34.45 -8.64 0.88
CA ARG A 79 33.71 -8.65 2.14
C ARG A 79 33.13 -10.04 2.36
N PHE A 80 33.35 -10.60 3.55
CA PHE A 80 32.82 -11.90 3.96
C PHE A 80 31.77 -11.69 5.05
N ILE A 81 30.62 -12.36 4.93
CA ILE A 81 29.55 -12.40 5.92
C ILE A 81 29.34 -13.86 6.32
N VAL A 82 29.45 -14.15 7.62
CA VAL A 82 29.20 -15.48 8.20
C VAL A 82 27.94 -15.41 9.04
N VAL A 83 26.92 -16.19 8.68
CA VAL A 83 25.62 -16.23 9.39
C VAL A 83 25.51 -17.56 10.12
N VAL A 84 25.17 -17.51 11.42
CA VAL A 84 24.87 -18.66 12.27
C VAL A 84 23.41 -18.55 12.71
N GLY A 85 22.56 -19.55 12.46
CA GLY A 85 21.14 -19.50 12.86
C GLY A 85 20.84 -20.13 14.23
N SER A 86 19.91 -19.56 15.01
CA SER A 86 19.35 -20.19 16.24
C SER A 86 18.03 -20.93 15.96
N ALA A 87 17.68 -21.92 16.79
CA ALA A 87 16.43 -22.69 16.72
C ALA A 87 15.34 -22.09 17.64
N PRO A 88 14.03 -22.26 17.33
CA PRO A 88 12.96 -21.69 18.15
C PRO A 88 12.79 -22.47 19.47
N PRO A 89 12.49 -21.81 20.61
CA PRO A 89 12.18 -22.49 21.85
C PRO A 89 10.71 -22.91 21.92
N VAL A 90 10.47 -24.14 22.40
CA VAL A 90 9.17 -24.67 22.82
C VAL A 90 9.16 -24.63 24.36
N THR A 91 8.26 -23.87 25.02
CA THR A 91 7.60 -24.22 26.32
C THR A 91 6.66 -23.12 26.86
N PRO A 92 5.70 -23.48 27.78
CA PRO A 92 4.41 -22.80 28.01
C PRO A 92 4.47 -21.69 29.07
N GLN A 93 3.52 -20.74 29.02
CA GLN A 93 3.39 -19.66 30.02
C GLN A 93 2.11 -19.75 30.86
N ALA A 94 2.29 -19.58 32.17
CA ALA A 94 1.27 -19.27 33.18
C ALA A 94 1.04 -17.73 33.26
N PRO A 95 -0.09 -17.25 33.83
CA PRO A 95 -0.48 -15.85 33.72
C PRO A 95 -0.01 -14.98 34.91
N PRO A 96 0.14 -13.66 34.72
CA PRO A 96 0.12 -12.71 35.84
C PRO A 96 -1.19 -11.91 35.90
N ALA A 97 -1.60 -11.64 37.14
CA ALA A 97 -2.68 -10.75 37.52
C ALA A 97 -2.20 -9.29 37.59
N ASP A 98 -3.04 -8.36 37.13
CA ASP A 98 -3.43 -7.12 37.84
C ASP A 98 -4.39 -6.31 36.96
N VAL A 99 -5.52 -5.88 37.54
CA VAL A 99 -6.63 -5.18 36.87
C VAL A 99 -6.57 -3.69 37.20
N LEU A 100 -6.63 -2.83 36.18
CA LEU A 100 -6.88 -1.38 36.30
C LEU A 100 -8.33 -1.05 35.93
N PRO A 101 -8.92 0.04 36.45
CA PRO A 101 -10.36 0.30 36.38
C PRO A 101 -10.85 0.69 34.98
N ALA A 102 -12.10 0.33 34.66
CA ALA A 102 -12.72 0.43 33.34
C ALA A 102 -13.12 1.88 32.94
N VAL A 103 -12.87 2.23 31.67
CA VAL A 103 -13.37 3.44 31.00
C VAL A 103 -14.89 3.30 30.73
N PRO A 104 -15.72 4.33 30.95
CA PRO A 104 -17.16 4.27 30.65
C PRO A 104 -17.42 4.11 29.14
N PRO A 105 -18.52 3.43 28.75
CA PRO A 105 -18.85 3.21 27.34
C PRO A 105 -19.19 4.53 26.60
N PRO A 106 -18.88 4.63 25.29
CA PRO A 106 -19.16 5.82 24.50
C PRO A 106 -20.66 6.11 24.38
N SER A 107 -21.01 7.39 24.23
CA SER A 107 -22.39 7.82 23.97
C SER A 107 -22.90 7.39 22.59
N LEU A 108 -24.22 7.38 22.37
CA LEU A 108 -24.81 6.99 21.08
C LEU A 108 -24.41 7.93 19.92
N ASP A 109 -24.24 9.22 20.19
CA ASP A 109 -23.80 10.18 19.18
C ASP A 109 -22.31 9.93 18.79
N GLU A 110 -21.45 9.62 19.76
CA GLU A 110 -20.06 9.20 19.51
C GLU A 110 -19.96 7.83 18.82
N LEU A 111 -20.93 6.96 19.06
CA LEU A 111 -20.99 5.64 18.43
C LEU A 111 -21.20 5.76 16.91
N PHE A 112 -22.07 6.68 16.48
CA PHE A 112 -22.46 6.85 15.08
C PHE A 112 -21.69 7.96 14.35
N SER A 113 -20.95 8.83 15.04
CA SER A 113 -20.16 9.91 14.41
C SER A 113 -19.09 9.42 13.43
N LEU A 114 -18.62 8.19 13.61
CA LEU A 114 -17.60 7.55 12.76
C LEU A 114 -18.21 6.68 11.66
N ALA A 115 -19.53 6.61 11.56
CA ALA A 115 -20.19 5.81 10.53
C ALA A 115 -20.20 6.54 9.18
N SER A 116 -19.89 5.81 8.11
CA SER A 116 -20.02 6.34 6.75
C SER A 116 -21.49 6.65 6.45
N PRO A 117 -21.79 7.59 5.53
CA PRO A 117 -23.17 7.87 5.15
C PRO A 117 -23.94 6.63 4.64
N ALA A 118 -23.23 5.72 3.94
CA ALA A 118 -23.79 4.45 3.48
C ALA A 118 -24.23 3.56 4.65
N ALA A 119 -23.38 3.44 5.67
CA ALA A 119 -23.66 2.67 6.87
C ALA A 119 -24.83 3.31 7.65
N LEU A 120 -24.79 4.62 7.88
CA LEU A 120 -25.84 5.37 8.56
C LEU A 120 -27.20 5.21 7.86
N GLY A 121 -27.24 5.28 6.53
CA GLY A 121 -28.46 5.10 5.75
C GLY A 121 -29.07 3.69 5.92
N VAL A 122 -28.24 2.64 5.94
CA VAL A 122 -28.71 1.26 6.16
C VAL A 122 -29.17 1.06 7.60
N LEU A 123 -28.40 1.53 8.58
CA LEU A 123 -28.74 1.44 10.00
C LEU A 123 -30.04 2.19 10.33
N LEU A 124 -30.19 3.42 9.84
CA LEU A 124 -31.40 4.22 10.02
C LEU A 124 -32.61 3.53 9.39
N LYS A 125 -32.44 2.91 8.21
CA LYS A 125 -33.51 2.15 7.55
C LYS A 125 -33.92 0.91 8.35
N LEU A 126 -32.96 0.15 8.90
CA LEU A 126 -33.23 -1.00 9.76
C LEU A 126 -34.01 -0.57 11.02
N ALA A 127 -33.54 0.47 11.71
CA ALA A 127 -34.22 1.00 12.89
C ALA A 127 -35.63 1.53 12.57
N SER A 128 -35.78 2.27 11.47
CA SER A 128 -37.07 2.83 11.05
C SER A 128 -38.08 1.76 10.68
N ASN A 129 -37.65 0.67 10.03
CA ASN A 129 -38.52 -0.46 9.70
C ASN A 129 -39.05 -1.17 10.95
N VAL A 130 -38.18 -1.38 11.96
CA VAL A 130 -38.59 -1.98 13.24
C VAL A 130 -39.53 -1.06 14.01
N LEU A 131 -39.28 0.26 14.04
CA LEU A 131 -40.17 1.21 14.72
C LEU A 131 -41.52 1.40 14.00
N GLY A 132 -41.52 1.34 12.66
CA GLY A 132 -42.73 1.53 11.84
C GLY A 132 -43.70 0.35 11.89
N ALA A 133 -43.21 -0.86 12.13
CA ALA A 133 -44.02 -2.06 12.30
C ALA A 133 -43.37 -3.02 13.30
N PRO A 134 -43.52 -2.75 14.62
CA PRO A 134 -42.76 -3.42 15.68
C PRO A 134 -43.09 -4.90 15.85
N ASP A 135 -44.24 -5.36 15.37
CA ASP A 135 -44.67 -6.76 15.48
C ASP A 135 -44.37 -7.58 14.21
N GLU A 136 -43.88 -6.93 13.15
CA GLU A 136 -43.65 -7.57 11.85
C GLU A 136 -42.31 -8.32 11.83
N ALA A 137 -42.38 -9.65 11.80
CA ALA A 137 -41.20 -10.53 11.90
C ALA A 137 -40.13 -10.29 10.80
N LYS A 138 -40.53 -9.83 9.61
CA LYS A 138 -39.59 -9.59 8.49
C LYS A 138 -38.66 -8.39 8.73
N PHE A 139 -39.07 -7.41 9.54
CA PHE A 139 -38.24 -6.24 9.85
C PHE A 139 -37.31 -6.50 11.05
N ARG A 140 -37.61 -7.53 11.83
CA ARG A 140 -36.78 -8.00 12.94
C ARG A 140 -35.74 -9.03 12.52
N ARG A 141 -35.69 -9.43 11.25
CA ARG A 141 -34.72 -10.39 10.72
C ARG A 141 -34.03 -9.82 9.49
N VAL A 142 -32.72 -9.80 9.50
CA VAL A 142 -31.90 -9.46 8.33
C VAL A 142 -30.81 -10.51 8.16
N ARG A 143 -30.43 -10.82 6.93
CA ARG A 143 -29.36 -11.78 6.70
C ARG A 143 -28.00 -11.08 6.70
N ARG A 144 -27.00 -11.71 7.29
CA ARG A 144 -25.62 -11.20 7.32
C ARG A 144 -25.07 -11.02 5.90
N GLY A 145 -25.40 -11.94 4.98
CA GLY A 145 -25.07 -11.86 3.55
C GLY A 145 -25.94 -10.90 2.74
N ASN A 146 -26.89 -10.17 3.35
CA ASN A 146 -27.64 -9.15 2.62
C ASN A 146 -26.67 -8.08 2.09
N GLN A 147 -26.64 -7.89 0.76
CA GLN A 147 -25.68 -7.00 0.10
C GLN A 147 -25.57 -5.60 0.72
N MET A 148 -26.69 -5.04 1.23
CA MET A 148 -26.67 -3.72 1.87
C MET A 148 -26.09 -3.78 3.29
N VAL A 149 -26.32 -4.85 4.04
CA VAL A 149 -25.76 -5.01 5.39
C VAL A 149 -24.29 -5.42 5.32
N ALA A 150 -23.97 -6.46 4.55
CA ALA A 150 -22.62 -6.94 4.31
C ALA A 150 -21.72 -5.83 3.73
N GLY A 151 -22.13 -5.26 2.59
CA GLY A 151 -21.29 -4.34 1.81
C GLY A 151 -21.26 -2.90 2.31
N LYS A 152 -22.10 -2.50 3.28
CA LYS A 152 -22.17 -1.09 3.73
C LYS A 152 -22.11 -0.91 5.24
N VAL A 153 -22.48 -1.92 6.04
CA VAL A 153 -22.45 -1.85 7.51
C VAL A 153 -21.35 -2.75 8.05
N LEU A 154 -21.39 -4.04 7.73
CA LEU A 154 -20.44 -5.05 8.23
C LEU A 154 -19.06 -4.97 7.59
N CYS A 155 -18.93 -4.28 6.45
CA CYS A 155 -17.63 -3.91 5.88
C CYS A 155 -16.84 -2.92 6.77
N HIS A 156 -17.47 -2.33 7.78
CA HIS A 156 -16.84 -1.40 8.70
C HIS A 156 -16.47 -2.10 10.03
N ALA A 157 -15.32 -1.74 10.61
CA ALA A 157 -14.82 -2.34 11.85
C ALA A 157 -15.77 -2.18 13.07
N LYS A 158 -16.65 -1.16 13.05
CA LYS A 158 -17.70 -0.95 14.06
C LYS A 158 -19.09 -1.47 13.63
N GLY A 159 -19.19 -2.14 12.48
CA GLY A 159 -20.44 -2.60 11.89
C GLY A 159 -21.26 -3.49 12.80
N GLU A 160 -20.60 -4.46 13.44
CA GLU A 160 -21.23 -5.34 14.45
C GLU A 160 -21.72 -4.54 15.65
N VAL A 161 -20.92 -3.59 16.14
CA VAL A 161 -21.28 -2.76 17.29
C VAL A 161 -22.51 -1.89 16.97
N TRP A 162 -22.60 -1.38 15.73
CA TRP A 162 -23.77 -0.63 15.29
C TRP A 162 -25.01 -1.52 15.18
N LEU A 163 -24.91 -2.72 14.61
CA LEU A 163 -26.03 -3.67 14.53
C LEU A 163 -26.48 -4.12 15.93
N ALA A 164 -25.54 -4.37 16.83
CA ALA A 164 -25.80 -4.69 18.23
C ALA A 164 -26.49 -3.53 18.97
N ALA A 165 -26.17 -2.27 18.65
CA ALA A 165 -26.90 -1.12 19.19
C ALA A 165 -28.38 -1.08 18.74
N LEU A 166 -28.70 -1.68 17.60
CA LEU A 166 -30.07 -1.90 17.11
C LEU A 166 -30.64 -3.25 17.61
N GLY A 167 -29.90 -3.99 18.44
CA GLY A 167 -30.24 -5.29 19.00
C GLY A 167 -30.24 -6.45 18.00
N PHE A 168 -29.64 -6.29 16.81
CA PHE A 168 -29.50 -7.39 15.84
C PHE A 168 -28.34 -8.28 16.25
N GLU A 169 -28.65 -9.54 16.57
CA GLU A 169 -27.68 -10.57 16.99
C GLU A 169 -27.86 -11.83 16.13
N ALA A 170 -26.83 -12.68 16.04
CA ALA A 170 -26.93 -13.95 15.33
C ALA A 170 -28.04 -14.84 15.94
N ALA A 171 -28.92 -15.39 15.10
CA ALA A 171 -29.95 -16.30 15.59
C ALA A 171 -29.31 -17.53 16.25
N PRO A 172 -29.80 -17.97 17.42
CA PRO A 172 -29.28 -19.17 18.05
C PRO A 172 -29.50 -20.39 17.15
N ALA A 173 -28.48 -21.23 17.00
CA ALA A 173 -28.53 -22.47 16.25
C ALA A 173 -29.53 -23.43 16.89
N SER A 174 -30.78 -23.41 16.45
CA SER A 174 -31.82 -24.30 16.96
C SER A 174 -31.64 -25.70 16.38
N ALA A 175 -31.55 -26.67 17.28
CA ALA A 175 -31.52 -28.11 17.08
C ALA A 175 -32.31 -28.62 15.86
N GLY A 176 -31.60 -29.20 14.89
CA GLY A 176 -32.17 -29.85 13.71
C GLY A 176 -31.13 -29.88 12.60
N GLY A 177 -30.33 -30.95 12.55
CA GLY A 177 -29.14 -31.05 11.71
C GLY A 177 -29.41 -30.84 10.23
N VAL A 178 -28.76 -29.82 9.67
CA VAL A 178 -28.03 -29.83 8.40
C VAL A 178 -26.91 -28.80 8.57
N GLU A 179 -25.66 -29.18 8.31
CA GLU A 179 -24.57 -28.23 8.12
C GLU A 179 -24.92 -27.36 6.91
N ALA A 180 -25.46 -26.17 7.15
CA ALA A 180 -25.60 -25.15 6.11
C ALA A 180 -24.25 -24.46 5.97
N ALA A 181 -23.74 -24.42 4.74
CA ALA A 181 -22.52 -23.73 4.35
C ALA A 181 -22.49 -22.27 4.89
N ASP A 182 -21.27 -21.83 5.19
CA ASP A 182 -20.84 -20.67 5.97
C ASP A 182 -21.19 -19.26 5.41
N GLU A 183 -22.30 -19.06 4.67
CA GLU A 183 -22.52 -17.77 3.96
C GLU A 183 -23.84 -17.01 4.19
N ASP A 184 -24.77 -17.42 5.08
CA ASP A 184 -26.02 -16.63 5.24
C ASP A 184 -26.67 -16.67 6.64
N ILE A 185 -25.89 -16.36 7.69
CA ILE A 185 -26.39 -16.33 9.08
C ILE A 185 -27.51 -15.28 9.23
N PRO A 186 -28.72 -15.65 9.71
CA PRO A 186 -29.76 -14.69 9.99
C PRO A 186 -29.47 -13.93 11.29
N LEU A 187 -29.43 -12.60 11.20
CA LEU A 187 -29.44 -11.69 12.35
C LEU A 187 -30.90 -11.39 12.74
N VAL A 188 -31.20 -11.47 14.04
CA VAL A 188 -32.54 -11.23 14.58
C VAL A 188 -32.45 -10.20 15.69
N THR A 189 -33.41 -9.26 15.75
CA THR A 189 -33.54 -8.29 16.84
C THR A 189 -34.81 -8.47 17.65
N THR A 190 -34.64 -8.63 18.96
CA THR A 190 -35.72 -8.64 19.96
C THR A 190 -35.82 -7.32 20.70
N ILE A 191 -35.10 -6.28 20.26
CA ILE A 191 -35.11 -4.97 20.90
C ILE A 191 -36.53 -4.39 20.96
N SER A 192 -36.88 -3.79 22.11
CA SER A 192 -38.16 -3.13 22.26
C SER A 192 -38.18 -1.80 21.50
N ALA A 193 -39.35 -1.37 21.03
CA ALA A 193 -39.49 -0.06 20.39
C ALA A 193 -39.09 1.09 21.32
N ALA A 194 -39.29 0.95 22.63
CA ALA A 194 -38.87 1.95 23.62
C ALA A 194 -37.34 2.07 23.70
N ALA A 195 -36.62 0.96 23.67
CA ALA A 195 -35.15 0.94 23.71
C ALA A 195 -34.51 1.36 22.37
N LEU A 196 -35.21 1.17 21.24
CA LEU A 196 -34.72 1.54 19.91
C LEU A 196 -34.88 3.04 19.59
N ARG A 197 -35.83 3.75 20.22
CA ARG A 197 -36.08 5.19 19.96
C ARG A 197 -34.86 6.09 20.18
N PRO A 198 -34.09 5.97 21.29
CA PRO A 198 -32.88 6.78 21.47
C PRO A 198 -31.81 6.52 20.41
N VAL A 199 -31.65 5.27 19.98
CA VAL A 199 -30.69 4.85 18.95
C VAL A 199 -31.09 5.41 17.59
N HIS A 200 -32.38 5.32 17.25
CA HIS A 200 -32.95 5.91 16.03
C HIS A 200 -32.78 7.43 16.00
N ALA A 201 -32.99 8.12 17.13
CA ALA A 201 -32.79 9.55 17.24
C ALA A 201 -31.31 9.95 17.03
N ALA A 202 -30.35 9.18 17.57
CA ALA A 202 -28.92 9.40 17.36
C ALA A 202 -28.51 9.16 15.90
N LEU A 203 -29.01 8.09 15.26
CA LEU A 203 -28.80 7.84 13.83
C LEU A 203 -29.36 8.96 12.95
N THR A 204 -30.55 9.46 13.29
CA THR A 204 -31.18 10.57 12.56
C THR A 204 -30.31 11.82 12.64
N ARG A 205 -29.82 12.19 13.84
CA ARG A 205 -28.89 13.31 14.01
C ARG A 205 -27.58 13.12 13.25
N ALA A 206 -27.02 11.91 13.24
CA ALA A 206 -25.78 11.62 12.50
C ALA A 206 -25.95 11.75 10.99
N VAL A 207 -27.12 11.36 10.45
CA VAL A 207 -27.47 11.53 9.03
C VAL A 207 -27.71 13.00 8.70
N ASP A 208 -28.49 13.71 9.51
CA ASP A 208 -28.82 15.11 9.27
C ASP A 208 -27.59 16.02 9.43
N GLY A 209 -26.68 15.69 10.35
CA GLY A 209 -25.42 16.39 10.53
C GLY A 209 -24.50 16.34 9.31
N ALA A 210 -24.65 15.32 8.45
CA ALA A 210 -23.86 15.14 7.23
C ALA A 210 -24.33 15.98 6.04
N ARG A 211 -25.55 16.54 6.13
CA ARG A 211 -26.24 17.17 5.01
C ARG A 211 -26.05 18.67 5.02
N PRO A 212 -26.07 19.35 3.85
CA PRO A 212 -25.99 20.79 3.80
C PRO A 212 -27.16 21.43 4.56
N SER A 213 -26.87 22.36 5.45
CA SER A 213 -27.86 23.22 6.11
C SER A 213 -28.03 24.53 5.35
N ARG A 214 -26.93 25.14 4.90
CA ARG A 214 -26.92 26.37 4.10
C ARG A 214 -25.62 26.54 3.32
N VAL A 215 -25.66 27.33 2.25
CA VAL A 215 -24.53 27.57 1.34
C VAL A 215 -24.29 29.07 1.21
N CYS A 216 -23.09 29.55 1.52
CA CYS A 216 -22.64 30.91 1.27
C CYS A 216 -21.90 30.98 -0.06
N VAL A 217 -22.28 31.93 -0.91
CA VAL A 217 -21.70 32.09 -2.25
C VAL A 217 -21.27 33.53 -2.47
N ALA A 218 -20.13 33.71 -3.12
CA ALA A 218 -19.72 35.02 -3.61
C ALA A 218 -19.16 34.94 -5.02
N LYS A 219 -19.56 35.92 -5.82
CA LYS A 219 -19.19 36.02 -7.22
C LYS A 219 -18.98 37.48 -7.63
N GLY A 220 -18.12 37.66 -8.61
CA GLY A 220 -18.00 38.89 -9.41
C GLY A 220 -17.98 38.48 -10.87
N TRP A 221 -16.89 38.77 -11.57
CA TRP A 221 -16.66 38.27 -12.93
C TRP A 221 -16.69 36.74 -13.00
N VAL A 222 -16.17 36.10 -11.96
CA VAL A 222 -16.13 34.64 -11.77
C VAL A 222 -16.49 34.31 -10.33
N VAL A 223 -16.69 33.05 -10.00
CA VAL A 223 -16.95 32.60 -8.62
C VAL A 223 -15.65 32.69 -7.82
N HIS A 224 -15.69 33.41 -6.70
CA HIS A 224 -14.54 33.61 -5.81
C HIS A 224 -14.81 33.15 -4.38
N GLY A 225 -16.05 32.80 -4.05
CA GLY A 225 -16.42 32.24 -2.75
C GLY A 225 -17.50 31.18 -2.84
N LEU A 226 -17.25 30.05 -2.19
CA LEU A 226 -18.22 28.98 -1.95
C LEU A 226 -17.92 28.36 -0.58
N CYS A 227 -18.88 28.44 0.33
CA CYS A 227 -18.85 27.78 1.64
C CYS A 227 -20.14 26.99 1.82
N ILE A 228 -20.04 25.72 2.18
CA ILE A 228 -21.18 24.86 2.51
C ILE A 228 -21.11 24.60 4.01
N GLU A 229 -22.17 24.98 4.72
CA GLU A 229 -22.35 24.61 6.13
C GLU A 229 -23.20 23.32 6.18
N LEU A 230 -22.77 22.37 7.00
CA LEU A 230 -23.46 21.11 7.23
C LEU A 230 -24.35 21.19 8.48
N GLY A 231 -25.26 20.23 8.65
CA GLY A 231 -26.18 20.17 9.79
C GLY A 231 -25.50 20.02 11.15
N ASP A 232 -24.25 19.54 11.19
CA ASP A 232 -23.41 19.48 12.40
C ASP A 232 -22.66 20.79 12.68
N GLY A 233 -22.84 21.81 11.84
CA GLY A 233 -22.21 23.13 11.94
C GLY A 233 -20.81 23.20 11.34
N SER A 234 -20.25 22.09 10.84
CA SER A 234 -18.99 22.11 10.11
C SER A 234 -19.15 22.82 8.76
N ARG A 235 -18.06 23.43 8.27
CA ARG A 235 -18.05 24.22 7.03
C ARG A 235 -16.94 23.74 6.09
N CYS A 236 -17.24 23.62 4.81
CA CYS A 236 -16.29 23.24 3.76
C CYS A 236 -16.40 24.13 2.52
N GLY A 237 -15.47 24.01 1.58
CA GLY A 237 -15.35 24.84 0.38
C GLY A 237 -14.13 25.77 0.40
N ALA A 238 -14.21 26.84 -0.39
CA ALA A 238 -13.13 27.81 -0.53
C ALA A 238 -13.68 29.22 -0.74
N PHE A 239 -13.07 30.20 -0.08
CA PHE A 239 -13.38 31.60 -0.27
C PHE A 239 -12.09 32.38 -0.40
N LEU A 240 -11.99 33.25 -1.40
CA LEU A 240 -10.75 33.93 -1.76
C LEU A 240 -10.84 35.45 -1.63
N GLU A 241 -9.81 36.03 -1.04
CA GLU A 241 -9.55 37.47 -1.09
C GLU A 241 -9.12 37.90 -2.50
N ASN A 242 -9.07 39.21 -2.75
CA ASN A 242 -8.67 39.74 -4.06
C ASN A 242 -7.24 39.35 -4.47
N ASP A 243 -6.36 39.13 -3.50
CA ASP A 243 -4.99 38.68 -3.70
C ASP A 243 -4.85 37.16 -3.89
N GLY A 244 -5.98 36.41 -3.85
CA GLY A 244 -6.02 34.96 -4.00
C GLY A 244 -5.79 34.18 -2.71
N SER A 245 -5.59 34.84 -1.56
CA SER A 245 -5.47 34.16 -0.27
C SER A 245 -6.81 33.57 0.20
N ARG A 246 -6.75 32.42 0.90
CA ARG A 246 -7.95 31.76 1.45
C ARG A 246 -8.44 32.46 2.72
N MET A 247 -9.75 32.66 2.80
CA MET A 247 -10.42 33.23 3.98
C MET A 247 -10.81 32.14 4.98
N ASP A 248 -10.97 32.55 6.23
CA ASP A 248 -11.60 31.74 7.27
C ASP A 248 -13.11 31.62 6.98
N LEU A 249 -13.55 30.38 6.74
CA LEU A 249 -14.96 30.09 6.45
C LEU A 249 -15.87 30.28 7.68
N THR A 250 -15.32 30.41 8.90
CA THR A 250 -16.08 30.65 10.13
C THR A 250 -16.34 32.13 10.41
N ASP A 251 -15.65 33.05 9.71
CA ASP A 251 -15.84 34.50 9.83
C ASP A 251 -16.99 34.99 8.94
N ASP A 252 -18.23 34.87 9.44
CA ASP A 252 -19.43 35.34 8.72
C ASP A 252 -19.35 36.82 8.30
N ALA A 253 -18.71 37.67 9.11
CA ALA A 253 -18.56 39.09 8.80
C ALA A 253 -17.56 39.31 7.65
N GLY A 254 -16.48 38.53 7.63
CA GLY A 254 -15.51 38.48 6.53
C GLY A 254 -16.14 37.98 5.23
N LEU A 255 -16.88 36.86 5.28
CA LEU A 255 -17.58 36.33 4.11
C LEU A 255 -18.55 37.37 3.54
N ALA A 256 -19.36 38.02 4.40
CA ALA A 256 -20.28 39.07 3.99
C ALA A 256 -19.54 40.28 3.38
N ARG A 257 -18.41 40.72 3.96
CA ARG A 257 -17.55 41.79 3.41
C ARG A 257 -17.11 41.48 1.98
N ARG A 258 -16.82 40.21 1.69
CA ARG A 258 -16.37 39.74 0.36
C ARG A 258 -17.54 39.43 -0.59
N GLY A 259 -18.76 39.83 -0.23
CA GLY A 259 -19.97 39.65 -1.05
C GLY A 259 -20.63 38.28 -0.90
N GLY A 260 -20.37 37.58 0.21
CA GLY A 260 -21.00 36.32 0.55
C GLY A 260 -22.49 36.47 0.84
N ALA A 261 -23.30 35.67 0.17
CA ALA A 261 -24.74 35.55 0.40
C ALA A 261 -25.09 34.12 0.79
N TRP A 262 -25.82 33.97 1.91
CA TRP A 262 -26.28 32.67 2.40
C TRP A 262 -27.60 32.24 1.74
N HIS A 263 -27.66 30.97 1.38
CA HIS A 263 -28.81 30.29 0.82
C HIS A 263 -29.13 29.05 1.66
N GLU A 264 -30.35 28.97 2.20
CA GLU A 264 -30.78 27.84 3.03
C GLU A 264 -31.05 26.58 2.19
N ALA A 265 -30.57 25.43 2.65
CA ALA A 265 -30.94 24.13 2.11
C ALA A 265 -32.29 23.68 2.67
N GLU A 266 -33.07 22.92 1.90
CA GLU A 266 -34.31 22.34 2.43
C GLU A 266 -33.98 21.13 3.33
N ALA A 267 -34.83 20.89 4.33
CA ALA A 267 -34.61 19.84 5.31
C ALA A 267 -34.48 18.46 4.62
N GLY A 268 -33.34 17.82 4.85
CA GLY A 268 -33.05 16.47 4.34
C GLY A 268 -32.59 16.41 2.88
N GLU A 269 -32.36 17.54 2.21
CA GLU A 269 -31.65 17.55 0.93
C GLU A 269 -30.20 17.11 1.10
N ARG A 270 -29.67 16.42 0.07
CA ARG A 270 -28.25 16.13 -0.05
C ARG A 270 -27.71 16.57 -1.40
N LEU A 271 -26.41 16.81 -1.46
CA LEU A 271 -25.73 17.10 -2.72
C LEU A 271 -25.53 15.81 -3.51
N VAL A 272 -25.96 15.81 -4.77
CA VAL A 272 -25.88 14.65 -5.67
C VAL A 272 -24.91 14.88 -6.82
N ALA A 273 -24.62 16.13 -7.17
CA ALA A 273 -23.57 16.47 -8.12
C ALA A 273 -23.12 17.93 -7.96
N VAL A 274 -21.89 18.19 -8.42
CA VAL A 274 -21.31 19.52 -8.57
C VAL A 274 -20.86 19.66 -10.02
N ARG A 275 -21.42 20.61 -10.75
CA ARG A 275 -21.09 20.82 -12.17
C ARG A 275 -20.91 22.29 -12.49
N GLY A 276 -20.23 22.62 -13.57
CA GLY A 276 -20.02 24.02 -13.93
C GLY A 276 -18.99 24.18 -15.03
N ARG A 277 -18.38 25.36 -15.09
CA ARG A 277 -17.30 25.69 -16.03
C ARG A 277 -16.14 26.30 -15.29
N ASN A 278 -14.93 25.87 -15.65
CA ASN A 278 -13.69 26.44 -15.17
C ASN A 278 -13.57 27.93 -15.57
N SER A 279 -12.52 28.59 -15.13
CA SER A 279 -12.19 29.98 -15.42
C SER A 279 -10.74 30.11 -15.86
N ALA A 280 -10.48 31.06 -16.74
CA ALA A 280 -9.13 31.52 -17.06
C ALA A 280 -8.55 32.48 -16.00
N MET A 281 -9.37 32.92 -15.03
CA MET A 281 -8.96 33.74 -13.88
C MET A 281 -8.67 32.85 -12.66
N GLY A 282 -7.62 33.18 -11.90
CA GLY A 282 -7.13 32.42 -10.74
C GLY A 282 -7.99 32.42 -9.47
N TYR A 283 -9.32 32.52 -9.58
CA TYR A 283 -10.26 32.35 -8.46
C TYR A 283 -10.76 30.90 -8.40
N LEU A 284 -12.04 30.63 -8.12
CA LEU A 284 -12.55 29.25 -7.98
C LEU A 284 -12.92 28.64 -9.34
N CYS A 285 -13.88 29.23 -10.04
CA CYS A 285 -14.39 28.77 -11.34
C CYS A 285 -15.26 29.85 -11.99
N GLY A 286 -15.63 29.68 -13.27
CA GLY A 286 -16.50 30.62 -13.98
C GLY A 286 -17.94 30.50 -13.52
N GLU A 287 -18.42 29.27 -13.38
CA GLU A 287 -19.70 28.94 -12.77
C GLU A 287 -19.64 27.59 -12.05
N VAL A 288 -20.47 27.42 -11.01
CA VAL A 288 -20.69 26.16 -10.32
C VAL A 288 -22.16 26.01 -9.94
N HIS A 289 -22.68 24.82 -10.12
CA HIS A 289 -24.06 24.43 -9.92
C HIS A 289 -24.06 23.28 -8.93
N LEU A 290 -24.63 23.52 -7.75
CA LEU A 290 -24.84 22.47 -6.76
C LEU A 290 -26.17 21.78 -7.03
N VAL A 291 -26.13 20.51 -7.40
CA VAL A 291 -27.32 19.71 -7.71
C VAL A 291 -27.72 18.95 -6.45
N LEU A 292 -28.97 19.11 -6.03
CA LEU A 292 -29.52 18.52 -4.82
C LEU A 292 -30.42 17.32 -5.14
N SER A 293 -30.62 16.44 -4.16
CA SER A 293 -31.43 15.22 -4.30
C SER A 293 -32.91 15.48 -4.58
N SER A 294 -33.41 16.68 -4.29
CA SER A 294 -34.76 17.14 -4.64
C SER A 294 -34.94 17.43 -6.14
N GLY A 295 -33.85 17.41 -6.92
CA GLY A 295 -33.81 17.91 -8.30
C GLY A 295 -33.58 19.42 -8.40
N ARG A 296 -33.57 20.13 -7.26
CA ARG A 296 -33.21 21.55 -7.18
C ARG A 296 -31.73 21.73 -7.53
N THR A 297 -31.41 22.79 -8.27
CA THR A 297 -30.04 23.19 -8.55
C THR A 297 -29.82 24.59 -8.02
N LEU A 298 -28.72 24.82 -7.31
CA LEU A 298 -28.27 26.14 -6.88
C LEU A 298 -27.18 26.64 -7.85
N PRO A 299 -27.52 27.47 -8.84
CA PRO A 299 -26.56 27.98 -9.81
C PRO A 299 -25.81 29.20 -9.27
N ILE A 300 -24.49 29.18 -9.38
CA ILE A 300 -23.60 30.25 -8.96
C ILE A 300 -22.76 30.61 -10.19
N VAL A 301 -23.20 31.65 -10.90
CA VAL A 301 -22.68 32.00 -12.23
C VAL A 301 -22.01 33.37 -12.15
N GLY A 302 -20.72 33.42 -12.48
CA GLY A 302 -19.96 34.65 -12.64
C GLY A 302 -20.53 35.55 -13.73
N GLU A 303 -20.25 36.85 -13.65
CA GLU A 303 -20.82 37.86 -14.52
C GLU A 303 -20.13 37.96 -15.89
N ASN A 304 -18.90 37.43 -16.01
CA ASN A 304 -18.11 37.53 -17.22
C ASN A 304 -17.94 36.17 -17.91
N ALA A 305 -18.92 35.76 -18.71
CA ALA A 305 -18.89 34.50 -19.44
C ALA A 305 -17.70 34.36 -20.42
N SER A 306 -17.04 35.46 -20.82
CA SER A 306 -15.93 35.43 -21.77
C SER A 306 -14.65 34.77 -21.21
N VAL A 307 -14.53 34.68 -19.88
CA VAL A 307 -13.39 34.05 -19.22
C VAL A 307 -13.68 32.61 -18.78
N PHE A 308 -14.86 32.06 -19.13
CA PHE A 308 -15.24 30.71 -18.74
C PHE A 308 -14.52 29.69 -19.62
N GLY A 309 -13.99 28.66 -18.97
CA GLY A 309 -13.26 27.56 -19.58
C GLY A 309 -14.09 26.30 -19.74
N ALA A 310 -13.40 25.16 -19.80
CA ALA A 310 -14.02 23.85 -19.98
C ALA A 310 -15.01 23.50 -18.87
N SER A 311 -16.06 22.77 -19.23
CA SER A 311 -17.03 22.25 -18.27
C SER A 311 -16.43 21.18 -17.36
N PHE A 312 -16.95 21.07 -16.15
CA PHE A 312 -16.66 19.99 -15.21
C PHE A 312 -17.95 19.46 -14.60
N GLU A 313 -17.95 18.20 -14.19
CA GLU A 313 -19.05 17.58 -13.46
C GLU A 313 -18.51 16.45 -12.58
N TYR A 314 -18.91 16.46 -11.32
CA TYR A 314 -18.57 15.45 -10.32
C TYR A 314 -19.86 14.97 -9.66
N ALA A 315 -20.13 13.67 -9.73
CA ALA A 315 -21.29 13.06 -9.08
C ALA A 315 -20.94 12.64 -7.64
N VAL A 316 -21.87 12.87 -6.72
CA VAL A 316 -21.81 12.32 -5.37
C VAL A 316 -22.58 10.99 -5.37
N PRO A 317 -21.92 9.87 -5.00
CA PRO A 317 -22.58 8.56 -5.03
C PRO A 317 -23.89 8.52 -4.22
N PRO A 318 -24.87 7.66 -4.60
CA PRO A 318 -26.15 7.50 -3.91
C PRO A 318 -26.09 7.23 -2.39
N LEU A 319 -24.93 6.82 -1.88
CA LEU A 319 -24.72 6.34 -0.52
C LEU A 319 -23.56 7.07 0.18
N ASP A 320 -23.05 8.14 -0.42
CA ASP A 320 -22.03 8.98 0.20
C ASP A 320 -22.53 10.42 0.31
N GLU A 321 -21.77 11.24 1.01
CA GLU A 321 -22.02 12.67 1.16
C GLU A 321 -20.77 13.44 0.76
N LEU A 322 -20.98 14.66 0.25
CA LEU A 322 -19.89 15.56 -0.10
C LEU A 322 -19.20 16.05 1.18
N ALA A 323 -17.87 15.92 1.25
CA ALA A 323 -17.08 16.53 2.31
C ALA A 323 -16.47 17.87 1.89
N ASP A 324 -15.97 17.98 0.65
CA ASP A 324 -15.38 19.23 0.14
C ASP A 324 -15.39 19.30 -1.39
N ILE A 325 -15.25 20.51 -1.94
CA ILE A 325 -15.06 20.78 -3.37
C ILE A 325 -13.70 21.43 -3.57
N LEU A 326 -12.87 20.81 -4.40
CA LEU A 326 -11.48 21.20 -4.57
C LEU A 326 -11.34 22.15 -5.76
N PHE A 327 -10.88 23.36 -5.49
CA PHE A 327 -10.57 24.36 -6.51
C PHE A 327 -9.08 24.69 -6.53
N ALA A 328 -8.51 24.82 -7.73
CA ALA A 328 -7.15 25.28 -7.97
C ALA A 328 -7.08 26.09 -9.28
N ASP A 329 -6.51 27.29 -9.21
CA ASP A 329 -6.22 28.17 -10.36
C ASP A 329 -7.39 28.35 -11.33
N GLY A 330 -8.57 28.70 -10.80
CA GLY A 330 -9.78 28.89 -11.60
C GLY A 330 -10.47 27.59 -12.03
N LYS A 331 -10.02 26.43 -11.57
CA LYS A 331 -10.57 25.13 -11.98
C LYS A 331 -11.11 24.33 -10.80
N CYS A 332 -12.21 23.62 -11.02
CA CYS A 332 -12.66 22.57 -10.12
C CYS A 332 -11.90 21.28 -10.43
N VAL A 333 -10.99 20.88 -9.53
CA VAL A 333 -10.08 19.75 -9.72
C VAL A 333 -10.58 18.46 -9.08
N GLY A 334 -11.67 18.51 -8.33
CA GLY A 334 -12.28 17.32 -7.74
C GLY A 334 -13.28 17.63 -6.64
N ILE A 335 -13.81 16.56 -6.05
CA ILE A 335 -14.56 16.57 -4.81
C ILE A 335 -13.92 15.60 -3.83
N THR A 336 -14.06 15.83 -2.53
CA THR A 336 -13.74 14.84 -1.49
C THR A 336 -15.04 14.29 -0.93
N LEU A 337 -15.14 12.99 -0.78
CA LEU A 337 -16.29 12.33 -0.16
C LEU A 337 -16.11 12.20 1.35
N ARG A 338 -17.22 12.12 2.11
CA ARG A 338 -17.17 11.99 3.58
C ARG A 338 -16.52 10.68 4.00
N SER A 339 -16.74 9.60 3.25
CA SER A 339 -16.03 8.34 3.45
C SER A 339 -14.50 8.50 3.36
N GLU A 340 -14.01 9.20 2.35
CA GLU A 340 -12.58 9.49 2.15
C GLU A 340 -12.02 10.39 3.26
N ALA A 341 -12.77 11.42 3.68
CA ALA A 341 -12.35 12.32 4.75
C ALA A 341 -12.23 11.59 6.10
N LEU A 342 -13.20 10.73 6.43
CA LEU A 342 -13.16 9.91 7.64
C LEU A 342 -11.99 8.91 7.63
N GLN A 343 -11.68 8.32 6.48
CA GLN A 343 -10.49 7.46 6.33
C GLN A 343 -9.20 8.24 6.61
N ARG A 344 -9.06 9.46 6.07
CA ARG A 344 -7.90 10.33 6.34
C ARG A 344 -7.82 10.76 7.81
N GLN A 345 -8.94 11.07 8.45
CA GLN A 345 -8.98 11.46 9.87
C GLN A 345 -8.66 10.29 10.81
N ALA A 346 -9.11 9.08 10.47
CA ALA A 346 -8.74 7.87 11.18
C ALA A 346 -7.22 7.61 11.09
N ALA A 347 -6.63 7.84 9.91
CA ALA A 347 -5.18 7.76 9.72
C ALA A 347 -4.41 8.85 10.50
N ALA A 348 -4.93 10.09 10.53
CA ALA A 348 -4.30 11.20 11.25
C ALA A 348 -4.37 11.05 12.78
N THR A 349 -5.49 10.57 13.32
CA THR A 349 -5.66 10.37 14.78
C THR A 349 -4.77 9.24 15.32
N GLN A 350 -4.43 8.25 14.49
CA GLN A 350 -3.45 7.21 14.84
C GLN A 350 -2.01 7.72 14.88
N SER A 351 -1.73 8.86 14.22
CA SER A 351 -0.41 9.49 14.20
C SER A 351 -0.17 10.49 15.34
N ALA A 352 -1.19 10.83 16.15
CA ALA A 352 -1.16 11.98 17.06
C ALA A 352 -1.04 11.65 18.56
N ASN A 353 -0.83 10.39 18.96
CA ASN A 353 -0.78 10.05 20.40
C ASN A 353 0.65 10.20 20.96
N PRO A 354 0.95 11.17 21.85
CA PRO A 354 2.23 11.27 22.53
C PRO A 354 2.31 10.26 23.68
N GLN A 355 3.53 9.84 23.97
CA GLN A 355 3.90 8.81 24.95
C GLN A 355 3.17 8.92 26.32
N GLY A 356 2.72 7.78 26.85
CA GLY A 356 2.56 7.59 28.29
C GLY A 356 1.19 7.16 28.83
N ALA A 357 0.59 6.07 28.34
CA ALA A 357 -0.42 5.32 29.13
C ALA A 357 -0.42 3.84 28.71
N LYS A 358 -0.32 2.93 29.69
CA LYS A 358 -0.39 1.48 29.48
C LYS A 358 -1.79 1.11 28.96
N SER A 359 -1.85 0.43 27.83
CA SER A 359 -3.07 -0.06 27.19
C SER A 359 -3.69 -1.23 27.98
N PRO A 360 -5.03 -1.34 28.08
CA PRO A 360 -5.70 -2.52 28.63
C PRO A 360 -5.57 -3.72 27.67
N PRO A 361 -5.76 -4.97 28.16
CA PRO A 361 -5.57 -6.16 27.32
C PRO A 361 -6.61 -6.18 26.18
N PRO A 362 -6.23 -6.66 24.97
CA PRO A 362 -7.12 -6.67 23.83
C PRO A 362 -8.28 -7.67 24.02
N PRO A 363 -9.48 -7.39 23.47
CA PRO A 363 -10.59 -8.34 23.43
C PRO A 363 -10.30 -9.53 22.49
N PRO A 364 -11.09 -10.63 22.58
CA PRO A 364 -10.79 -11.88 21.89
C PRO A 364 -10.99 -11.78 20.37
N ALA A 365 -10.10 -12.48 19.65
CA ALA A 365 -9.91 -12.52 18.19
C ALA A 365 -11.17 -12.46 17.30
N GLU A 366 -11.23 -11.42 16.46
CA GLU A 366 -11.94 -11.42 15.16
C GLU A 366 -10.90 -11.41 14.02
N LEU A 367 -11.19 -12.18 12.96
CA LEU A 367 -10.29 -12.59 11.88
C LEU A 367 -9.83 -11.44 10.95
N GLU A 368 -8.52 -11.48 10.61
CA GLU A 368 -7.76 -10.85 9.50
C GLU A 368 -8.01 -9.34 9.21
N ARG A 369 -7.07 -8.39 9.29
CA ARG A 369 -5.71 -8.28 8.68
C ARG A 369 -4.92 -7.11 9.34
N PRO A 370 -3.59 -7.01 9.14
CA PRO A 370 -3.20 -6.12 8.06
C PRO A 370 -2.14 -6.73 7.12
N ARG A 371 -2.43 -6.73 5.82
CA ARG A 371 -1.47 -7.05 4.73
C ARG A 371 -0.49 -5.91 4.46
N VAL A 372 -0.62 -4.82 5.19
CA VAL A 372 0.15 -3.61 5.00
C VAL A 372 0.63 -3.11 6.35
N LEU A 373 1.82 -2.53 6.38
CA LEU A 373 2.34 -1.77 7.51
C LEU A 373 2.57 -0.34 7.01
N HIS A 374 2.23 0.64 7.83
CA HIS A 374 2.27 2.06 7.47
C HIS A 374 3.57 2.75 7.88
N SER A 375 4.38 2.12 8.74
CA SER A 375 5.65 2.68 9.22
C SER A 375 6.68 1.60 9.54
N VAL A 376 7.95 2.00 9.61
CA VAL A 376 9.05 1.12 10.04
C VAL A 376 8.86 0.69 11.50
N ALA A 377 8.27 1.54 12.35
CA ALA A 377 7.94 1.15 13.72
C ALA A 377 6.92 -0.02 13.77
N GLN A 378 5.96 -0.06 12.85
CA GLN A 378 5.04 -1.19 12.72
C GLN A 378 5.76 -2.44 12.22
N LEU A 379 6.72 -2.29 11.29
CA LEU A 379 7.59 -3.40 10.86
C LEU A 379 8.39 -3.99 12.03
N HIS A 380 9.07 -3.16 12.81
CA HIS A 380 9.88 -3.61 13.94
C HIS A 380 9.05 -4.22 15.08
N SER A 381 7.83 -3.74 15.30
CA SER A 381 6.91 -4.30 16.30
C SER A 381 6.10 -5.51 15.80
N TRP A 382 6.15 -5.83 14.50
CA TRP A 382 5.44 -6.97 13.95
C TRP A 382 5.94 -8.29 14.54
N ALA A 383 5.02 -9.19 14.85
CA ALA A 383 5.34 -10.53 15.36
C ALA A 383 4.32 -11.56 14.86
N ALA A 384 4.80 -12.70 14.37
CA ALA A 384 3.96 -13.79 13.86
C ALA A 384 2.89 -14.25 14.86
N ALA A 385 3.22 -14.30 16.16
CA ALA A 385 2.28 -14.68 17.23
C ALA A 385 1.10 -13.71 17.40
N ARG A 386 1.22 -12.48 16.88
CA ARG A 386 0.17 -11.45 16.89
C ARG A 386 -0.47 -11.26 15.52
N ALA A 387 -0.02 -12.01 14.51
CA ALA A 387 -0.62 -11.96 13.19
C ALA A 387 -2.01 -12.60 13.25
N THR A 388 -2.98 -11.92 12.65
CA THR A 388 -4.37 -12.38 12.57
C THR A 388 -4.55 -13.48 11.51
N GLU A 389 -3.69 -13.52 10.48
CA GLU A 389 -3.62 -14.62 9.51
C GLU A 389 -2.65 -15.69 10.04
N ALA A 390 -3.02 -16.98 9.95
CA ALA A 390 -2.11 -18.07 10.30
C ALA A 390 -0.90 -18.13 9.34
N PRO A 391 0.28 -18.60 9.80
CA PRO A 391 1.42 -18.84 8.93
C PRO A 391 1.03 -19.78 7.78
N ARG A 392 1.53 -19.49 6.57
CA ARG A 392 1.13 -20.24 5.38
C ARG A 392 2.24 -21.15 4.88
N PRO A 393 1.98 -22.47 4.77
CA PRO A 393 2.90 -23.34 4.07
C PRO A 393 2.93 -22.94 2.59
N ARG A 394 4.13 -22.86 2.02
CA ARG A 394 4.32 -22.64 0.60
C ARG A 394 3.65 -23.74 -0.21
N ALA A 395 2.95 -23.36 -1.28
CA ALA A 395 2.32 -24.31 -2.18
C ALA A 395 3.37 -25.23 -2.83
N PRO A 396 3.08 -26.52 -3.09
CA PRO A 396 4.02 -27.41 -3.77
C PRO A 396 4.43 -26.93 -5.17
N THR A 397 3.60 -26.12 -5.82
CA THR A 397 3.86 -25.54 -7.14
C THR A 397 4.67 -24.25 -7.09
N ALA A 398 4.91 -23.70 -5.89
CA ALA A 398 5.72 -22.51 -5.69
C ALA A 398 7.06 -22.67 -6.42
N PRO A 399 7.60 -21.60 -7.02
CA PRO A 399 8.90 -21.67 -7.65
C PRO A 399 9.95 -22.10 -6.63
N THR A 400 10.85 -22.99 -7.04
CA THR A 400 11.95 -23.49 -6.19
C THR A 400 13.32 -23.30 -6.84
N THR A 401 13.35 -22.77 -8.06
CA THR A 401 14.58 -22.62 -8.84
C THR A 401 14.84 -21.15 -9.12
N ALA A 402 16.12 -20.82 -9.28
CA ALA A 402 16.52 -19.49 -9.70
C ALA A 402 15.90 -19.12 -11.05
N LEU A 403 15.66 -17.82 -11.23
CA LEU A 403 15.17 -17.29 -12.50
C LEU A 403 16.11 -17.62 -13.66
N PRO A 404 15.59 -17.77 -14.89
CA PRO A 404 16.40 -18.12 -16.04
C PRO A 404 17.42 -17.02 -16.37
N LYS A 405 18.60 -17.43 -16.84
CA LYS A 405 19.70 -16.54 -17.27
C LYS A 405 19.48 -15.96 -18.68
N ARG A 406 18.29 -15.40 -18.93
CA ARG A 406 17.92 -14.65 -20.14
C ARG A 406 17.20 -13.36 -19.74
N PRO A 407 17.04 -12.38 -20.64
CA PRO A 407 16.14 -11.25 -20.38
C PRO A 407 14.76 -11.73 -19.95
N ARG A 408 14.18 -11.06 -18.95
CA ARG A 408 12.93 -11.41 -18.27
C ARG A 408 11.91 -10.30 -18.40
N ALA A 409 10.64 -10.64 -18.27
CA ALA A 409 9.57 -9.66 -18.12
C ALA A 409 8.97 -9.73 -16.71
N LEU A 410 8.78 -8.58 -16.08
CA LEU A 410 8.17 -8.42 -14.77
C LEU A 410 6.89 -7.59 -14.91
N ALA A 411 5.81 -8.01 -14.26
CA ALA A 411 4.62 -7.18 -14.07
C ALA A 411 4.65 -6.57 -12.68
N CYS A 412 4.58 -5.24 -12.59
CA CYS A 412 4.44 -4.51 -11.33
C CYS A 412 3.02 -3.93 -11.27
N HIS A 413 2.13 -4.64 -10.58
CA HIS A 413 0.71 -4.32 -10.47
C HIS A 413 0.50 -3.21 -9.45
N ASP A 414 -0.11 -2.10 -9.85
CA ASP A 414 -0.52 -0.98 -8.98
C ASP A 414 -2.06 -0.90 -8.90
N CYS A 415 -2.78 -1.04 -10.03
CA CYS A 415 -4.25 -1.18 -10.13
C CYS A 415 -5.05 -0.46 -9.03
N ARG A 416 -5.12 0.88 -9.11
CA ARG A 416 -5.70 1.76 -8.08
C ARG A 416 -5.07 1.62 -6.68
N GLY A 417 -3.75 1.45 -6.59
CA GLY A 417 -3.00 1.34 -5.34
C GLY A 417 -3.11 -0.01 -4.62
N GLY A 418 -3.73 -1.02 -5.25
CA GLY A 418 -3.94 -2.35 -4.70
C GLY A 418 -4.95 -2.39 -3.55
N TYR A 419 -5.13 -3.58 -2.97
CA TYR A 419 -5.87 -3.88 -1.75
C TYR A 419 -7.35 -3.48 -1.83
N ASN A 420 -7.93 -3.66 -3.01
CA ASN A 420 -9.30 -3.33 -3.32
C ASN A 420 -9.90 -4.43 -4.24
N PRO A 421 -11.23 -4.59 -4.29
CA PRO A 421 -11.87 -5.66 -5.09
C PRO A 421 -11.50 -5.63 -6.58
N LEU A 422 -11.31 -4.44 -7.15
CA LEU A 422 -10.88 -4.32 -8.55
C LEU A 422 -9.49 -4.93 -8.74
N ALA A 423 -8.56 -4.66 -7.83
CA ALA A 423 -7.20 -5.21 -7.85
C ALA A 423 -7.15 -6.70 -7.52
N ASP A 424 -7.81 -7.14 -6.46
CA ASP A 424 -7.60 -8.45 -5.86
C ASP A 424 -8.54 -9.54 -6.38
N ASP A 425 -9.70 -9.14 -6.92
CA ASP A 425 -10.70 -10.07 -7.43
C ASP A 425 -10.85 -9.91 -8.95
N GLU A 426 -11.30 -8.75 -9.42
CA GLU A 426 -11.64 -8.54 -10.83
C GLU A 426 -10.40 -8.60 -11.74
N TYR A 427 -9.37 -7.81 -11.44
CA TYR A 427 -8.13 -7.79 -12.23
C TYR A 427 -7.44 -9.14 -12.20
N LEU A 428 -7.35 -9.77 -11.03
CA LEU A 428 -6.79 -11.10 -10.90
C LEU A 428 -7.50 -12.12 -11.82
N SER A 429 -8.83 -12.10 -11.85
CA SER A 429 -9.63 -13.03 -12.66
C SER A 429 -9.42 -12.81 -14.17
N CYS A 430 -9.23 -11.56 -14.59
CA CYS A 430 -9.07 -11.20 -15.99
C CYS A 430 -7.61 -11.10 -16.45
N PHE A 431 -6.62 -11.15 -15.55
CA PHE A 431 -5.20 -11.05 -15.91
C PHE A 431 -4.80 -12.16 -16.90
N ARG A 432 -4.24 -11.74 -18.05
CA ARG A 432 -3.78 -12.59 -19.16
C ARG A 432 -2.29 -12.42 -19.43
N GLY A 433 -1.57 -11.67 -18.60
CA GLY A 433 -0.11 -11.54 -18.66
C GLY A 433 0.68 -12.75 -18.18
N TRP A 434 0.02 -13.77 -17.61
CA TRP A 434 0.67 -14.91 -16.95
C TRP A 434 1.77 -15.60 -17.76
N GLU A 435 1.53 -15.80 -19.06
CA GLU A 435 2.50 -16.48 -19.92
C GLU A 435 3.62 -15.56 -20.38
N ALA A 436 3.44 -14.24 -20.29
CA ALA A 436 4.41 -13.25 -20.74
C ALA A 436 5.47 -12.91 -19.68
N VAL A 437 5.15 -13.08 -18.39
CA VAL A 437 5.99 -12.60 -17.28
C VAL A 437 6.72 -13.73 -16.58
N ASP A 438 7.90 -13.42 -16.05
CA ASP A 438 8.76 -14.27 -15.23
C ASP A 438 8.68 -13.92 -13.73
N VAL A 439 8.25 -12.69 -13.39
CA VAL A 439 8.14 -12.18 -12.01
C VAL A 439 6.89 -11.33 -11.88
N PHE A 440 6.20 -11.44 -10.74
CA PHE A 440 5.09 -10.56 -10.38
C PHE A 440 5.42 -9.75 -9.13
N VAL A 441 5.23 -8.44 -9.19
CA VAL A 441 5.32 -7.54 -8.03
C VAL A 441 3.95 -7.00 -7.74
N TYR A 442 3.50 -7.22 -6.51
CA TYR A 442 2.32 -6.56 -5.98
C TYR A 442 2.76 -5.20 -5.39
N PHE A 443 2.49 -4.13 -6.14
CA PHE A 443 2.82 -2.77 -5.75
C PHE A 443 1.73 -2.20 -4.84
N GLY A 444 2.15 -1.46 -3.82
CA GLY A 444 1.25 -0.77 -2.91
C GLY A 444 1.92 0.46 -2.33
N HIS A 445 1.11 1.46 -2.01
CA HIS A 445 1.54 2.75 -1.48
C HIS A 445 1.57 2.78 0.06
N TYR A 446 1.92 1.64 0.67
CA TYR A 446 2.10 1.49 2.11
C TYR A 446 3.53 1.07 2.40
N ARG A 447 4.11 1.57 3.51
CA ARG A 447 5.51 1.36 3.90
C ARG A 447 5.99 -0.06 3.64
N VAL A 448 5.20 -1.03 4.07
CA VAL A 448 5.41 -2.45 3.77
C VAL A 448 4.10 -3.02 3.25
N SER A 449 4.09 -3.53 2.02
CA SER A 449 2.93 -4.06 1.33
C SER A 449 3.15 -5.54 1.03
N MET A 450 2.56 -6.43 1.84
CA MET A 450 2.59 -7.88 1.62
C MET A 450 1.53 -8.27 0.57
N PRO A 451 1.87 -9.07 -0.46
CA PRO A 451 0.91 -9.46 -1.48
C PRO A 451 -0.31 -10.18 -0.89
N PRO A 452 -1.52 -9.94 -1.41
CA PRO A 452 -2.70 -10.70 -1.06
C PRO A 452 -2.55 -12.19 -1.37
N ARG A 453 -3.20 -13.03 -0.54
CA ARG A 453 -3.21 -14.49 -0.67
C ARG A 453 -3.46 -14.93 -2.11
N VAL A 454 -4.51 -14.37 -2.68
CA VAL A 454 -5.05 -14.71 -3.99
C VAL A 454 -4.01 -14.47 -5.09
N TRP A 455 -3.20 -13.43 -4.97
CA TRP A 455 -2.08 -13.15 -5.87
C TRP A 455 -0.90 -14.09 -5.65
N VAL A 456 -0.52 -14.37 -4.40
CA VAL A 456 0.57 -15.33 -4.09
C VAL A 456 0.22 -16.71 -4.63
N GLU A 457 -0.98 -17.21 -4.35
CA GLU A 457 -1.46 -18.52 -4.82
C GLU A 457 -1.57 -18.57 -6.34
N ALA A 458 -2.06 -17.50 -6.99
CA ALA A 458 -2.13 -17.45 -8.44
C ALA A 458 -0.75 -17.45 -9.11
N CYS A 459 0.23 -16.76 -8.53
CA CYS A 459 1.62 -16.78 -8.99
C CYS A 459 2.25 -18.16 -8.78
N HIS A 460 2.12 -18.73 -7.58
CA HIS A 460 2.69 -20.04 -7.24
C HIS A 460 2.05 -21.18 -8.02
N ALA A 461 0.76 -21.12 -8.35
CA ALA A 461 0.11 -22.10 -9.23
C ALA A 461 0.76 -22.15 -10.63
N ARG A 462 1.52 -21.11 -11.00
CA ARG A 462 2.22 -20.96 -12.27
C ARG A 462 3.74 -20.96 -12.11
N SER A 463 4.24 -21.30 -10.91
CA SER A 463 5.66 -21.27 -10.57
C SER A 463 6.32 -19.92 -10.84
N LEU A 464 5.60 -18.82 -10.56
CA LEU A 464 6.12 -17.45 -10.65
C LEU A 464 6.39 -16.90 -9.24
N PRO A 465 7.52 -16.22 -9.00
CA PRO A 465 7.77 -15.53 -7.75
C PRO A 465 6.85 -14.30 -7.63
N CYS A 466 6.25 -14.12 -6.45
CA CYS A 466 5.39 -13.01 -6.10
C CYS A 466 6.09 -12.12 -5.07
N LEU A 467 6.39 -10.87 -5.41
CA LEU A 467 7.10 -9.94 -4.53
C LEU A 467 6.14 -8.92 -3.92
N GLY A 468 6.37 -8.57 -2.65
CA GLY A 468 5.77 -7.41 -2.01
C GLY A 468 6.54 -6.12 -2.31
N THR A 469 6.11 -5.03 -1.68
CA THR A 469 6.76 -3.72 -1.82
C THR A 469 7.16 -3.14 -0.47
N LEU A 470 8.41 -2.73 -0.33
CA LEU A 470 8.91 -1.87 0.74
C LEU A 470 9.13 -0.49 0.13
N ILE A 471 8.30 0.50 0.49
CA ILE A 471 8.36 1.84 -0.10
C ILE A 471 8.55 2.92 0.96
N VAL A 472 9.38 3.90 0.65
CA VAL A 472 9.50 5.13 1.41
C VAL A 472 9.38 6.31 0.46
N GLU A 473 8.21 6.93 0.42
CA GLU A 473 7.92 8.05 -0.50
C GLU A 473 7.61 9.36 0.26
N GLY A 474 7.79 10.49 -0.43
CA GLY A 474 7.59 11.83 0.13
C GLY A 474 8.72 12.31 1.04
N ASP A 475 8.46 13.37 1.81
CA ASP A 475 9.43 13.92 2.76
C ASP A 475 9.47 13.11 4.06
N ALA A 476 10.03 11.89 3.98
CA ALA A 476 10.08 10.94 5.09
C ALA A 476 11.51 10.40 5.40
N PRO A 477 12.55 11.25 5.52
CA PRO A 477 13.91 10.79 5.82
C PRO A 477 14.03 10.09 7.19
N SER A 478 13.14 10.39 8.13
CA SER A 478 13.07 9.71 9.44
C SER A 478 12.74 8.23 9.32
N GLU A 479 11.88 7.85 8.38
CA GLU A 479 11.52 6.44 8.13
C GLU A 479 12.68 5.68 7.49
N VAL A 480 13.40 6.31 6.54
CA VAL A 480 14.66 5.75 6.03
C VAL A 480 15.67 5.59 7.18
N GLY A 481 15.81 6.60 8.04
CA GLY A 481 16.66 6.53 9.21
C GLY A 481 16.29 5.40 10.18
N ALA A 482 15.00 5.16 10.41
CA ALA A 482 14.54 4.06 11.25
C ALA A 482 14.84 2.70 10.62
N LEU A 483 14.66 2.57 9.29
CA LEU A 483 14.94 1.33 8.57
C LEU A 483 16.43 0.97 8.62
N LEU A 484 17.29 1.99 8.48
CA LEU A 484 18.74 1.85 8.42
C LEU A 484 19.43 1.91 9.80
N GLY A 485 18.74 2.39 10.83
CA GLY A 485 19.27 2.51 12.18
C GLY A 485 19.46 1.16 12.88
N ASP A 486 18.69 0.15 12.46
CA ASP A 486 18.87 -1.26 12.83
C ASP A 486 18.55 -2.14 11.61
N VAL A 487 19.54 -2.31 10.75
CA VAL A 487 19.41 -3.08 9.51
C VAL A 487 19.04 -4.53 9.79
N ASP A 488 19.59 -5.15 10.84
CA ASP A 488 19.32 -6.55 11.15
C ASP A 488 17.87 -6.75 11.55
N ALA A 489 17.35 -5.91 12.44
CA ALA A 489 15.96 -5.98 12.83
C ALA A 489 15.04 -5.78 11.62
N SER A 490 15.36 -4.82 10.74
CA SER A 490 14.61 -4.60 9.51
C SER A 490 14.62 -5.83 8.60
N VAL A 491 15.79 -6.40 8.32
CA VAL A 491 15.96 -7.61 7.49
C VAL A 491 15.21 -8.79 8.08
N GLU A 492 15.37 -9.04 9.39
CA GLU A 492 14.71 -10.14 10.08
C GLU A 492 13.19 -10.06 9.94
N LYS A 493 12.61 -8.86 10.14
CA LYS A 493 11.17 -8.67 10.04
C LYS A 493 10.67 -8.83 8.61
N LEU A 494 11.40 -8.30 7.62
CA LEU A 494 11.05 -8.46 6.20
C LEU A 494 11.12 -9.94 5.77
N CYS A 495 12.10 -10.70 6.26
CA CYS A 495 12.17 -12.15 6.04
C CYS A 495 11.04 -12.90 6.73
N ALA A 496 10.75 -12.58 8.00
CA ALA A 496 9.70 -13.22 8.75
C ALA A 496 8.30 -12.97 8.16
N LEU A 497 8.08 -11.82 7.53
CA LEU A 497 6.88 -11.54 6.75
C LEU A 497 6.78 -12.46 5.51
N CYS A 498 7.88 -12.64 4.76
CA CYS A 498 7.90 -13.58 3.63
C CYS A 498 7.64 -15.02 4.07
N ASP A 499 8.22 -15.46 5.19
CA ASP A 499 8.01 -16.79 5.77
C ASP A 499 6.55 -17.00 6.19
N HIS A 500 5.97 -16.00 6.88
CA HIS A 500 4.64 -16.08 7.44
C HIS A 500 3.55 -16.05 6.36
N PHE A 501 3.68 -15.15 5.39
CA PHE A 501 2.68 -14.95 4.34
C PHE A 501 2.97 -15.74 3.06
N GLY A 502 4.16 -16.34 2.95
CA GLY A 502 4.52 -17.29 1.90
C GLY A 502 4.92 -16.68 0.56
N PHE A 503 5.22 -15.38 0.46
CA PHE A 503 5.64 -14.71 -0.78
C PHE A 503 7.17 -14.61 -0.90
N ASP A 504 7.68 -14.19 -2.06
CA ASP A 504 9.04 -14.53 -2.53
C ASP A 504 10.07 -13.40 -2.46
N GLY A 505 9.74 -12.28 -1.83
CA GLY A 505 10.68 -11.18 -1.60
C GLY A 505 10.09 -9.81 -1.86
N TRP A 506 10.93 -8.85 -2.25
CA TRP A 506 10.61 -7.42 -2.17
C TRP A 506 11.10 -6.61 -3.36
N LEU A 507 10.26 -5.69 -3.83
CA LEU A 507 10.71 -4.45 -4.47
C LEU A 507 10.97 -3.41 -3.37
N VAL A 508 12.20 -2.91 -3.30
CA VAL A 508 12.63 -1.87 -2.37
C VAL A 508 12.66 -0.53 -3.12
N ASN A 509 11.73 0.36 -2.79
CA ASN A 509 11.61 1.69 -3.40
C ASN A 509 11.83 2.81 -2.36
N LEU A 510 13.04 3.37 -2.31
CA LEU A 510 13.39 4.44 -1.36
C LEU A 510 13.36 5.80 -2.05
N GLU A 511 12.22 6.46 -2.11
CA GLU A 511 12.02 7.81 -2.67
C GLU A 511 12.02 8.91 -1.58
N ALA A 512 12.87 8.76 -0.56
CA ALA A 512 13.18 9.83 0.39
C ALA A 512 14.69 9.92 0.63
N ALA A 513 15.18 11.10 1.02
CA ALA A 513 16.59 11.30 1.26
C ALA A 513 17.11 10.43 2.42
N VAL A 514 18.30 9.86 2.24
CA VAL A 514 18.98 9.04 3.25
C VAL A 514 19.60 9.95 4.31
N PRO A 515 19.30 9.76 5.60
CA PRO A 515 19.98 10.48 6.68
C PRO A 515 21.50 10.26 6.63
N GLY A 516 22.26 11.35 6.78
CA GLY A 516 23.72 11.32 6.63
C GLY A 516 24.22 11.29 5.17
N GLY A 517 23.31 11.32 4.18
CA GLY A 517 23.64 11.41 2.76
C GLY A 517 24.54 10.26 2.30
N ALA A 518 25.66 10.59 1.66
CA ALA A 518 26.61 9.61 1.13
C ALA A 518 27.13 8.62 2.20
N ALA A 519 27.26 9.06 3.46
CA ALA A 519 27.70 8.17 4.55
C ALA A 519 26.62 7.13 4.92
N GLY A 520 25.33 7.49 4.78
CA GLY A 520 24.21 6.59 5.06
C GLY A 520 23.97 5.54 3.97
N MET A 521 24.49 5.74 2.74
CA MET A 521 24.35 4.77 1.65
C MET A 521 24.99 3.41 1.95
N GLY A 522 25.97 3.37 2.86
CA GLY A 522 26.54 2.10 3.35
C GLY A 522 25.47 1.18 3.95
N ALA A 523 24.59 1.73 4.79
CA ALA A 523 23.51 0.98 5.42
C ALA A 523 22.42 0.56 4.42
N VAL A 524 22.18 1.35 3.36
CA VAL A 524 21.27 0.95 2.26
C VAL A 524 21.81 -0.28 1.54
N HIS A 525 23.10 -0.28 1.19
CA HIS A 525 23.73 -1.43 0.55
C HIS A 525 23.73 -2.66 1.48
N GLU A 526 23.99 -2.46 2.77
CA GLU A 526 23.94 -3.52 3.77
C GLU A 526 22.53 -4.11 3.93
N LEU A 527 21.49 -3.28 3.97
CA LEU A 527 20.10 -3.73 3.98
C LEU A 527 19.78 -4.60 2.76
N LEU A 528 20.15 -4.13 1.57
CA LEU A 528 19.91 -4.86 0.31
C LEU A 528 20.66 -6.20 0.29
N GLU A 529 21.93 -6.21 0.67
CA GLU A 529 22.78 -7.41 0.68
C GLU A 529 22.28 -8.45 1.70
N LEU A 530 22.04 -8.02 2.94
CA LEU A 530 21.55 -8.91 3.99
C LEU A 530 20.14 -9.42 3.69
N LEU A 531 19.23 -8.57 3.20
CA LEU A 531 17.88 -9.02 2.83
C LEU A 531 17.92 -10.06 1.71
N THR A 532 18.76 -9.85 0.69
CA THR A 532 18.94 -10.79 -0.42
C THR A 532 19.43 -12.15 0.07
N VAL A 533 20.48 -12.15 0.89
CA VAL A 533 21.07 -13.38 1.43
C VAL A 533 20.09 -14.09 2.36
N CYS A 534 19.47 -13.39 3.31
CA CYS A 534 18.56 -13.98 4.28
C CYS A 534 17.30 -14.54 3.62
N LEU A 535 16.74 -13.87 2.61
CA LEU A 535 15.58 -14.41 1.89
C LEU A 535 15.94 -15.67 1.12
N LYS A 536 17.05 -15.71 0.39
CA LYS A 536 17.46 -16.95 -0.30
C LYS A 536 17.67 -18.11 0.65
N GLN A 537 18.14 -17.83 1.87
CA GLN A 537 18.30 -18.84 2.90
C GLN A 537 16.98 -19.41 3.42
N ARG A 538 15.97 -18.56 3.62
CA ARG A 538 14.69 -18.97 4.23
C ARG A 538 13.65 -19.43 3.21
N VAL A 539 13.59 -18.74 2.09
CA VAL A 539 12.61 -18.93 1.01
C VAL A 539 13.14 -19.89 -0.06
N GLY A 540 14.40 -19.73 -0.47
CA GLY A 540 15.05 -20.51 -1.53
C GLY A 540 15.60 -19.65 -2.67
N GLU A 541 16.23 -20.29 -3.65
CA GLU A 541 16.93 -19.63 -4.77
C GLU A 541 16.02 -18.79 -5.69
N GLN A 542 14.71 -18.99 -5.62
CA GLN A 542 13.71 -18.19 -6.31
C GLN A 542 13.45 -16.82 -5.67
N ALA A 543 13.92 -16.60 -4.45
CA ALA A 543 13.67 -15.35 -3.73
C ALA A 543 14.35 -14.17 -4.43
N LEU A 544 13.71 -12.99 -4.40
CA LEU A 544 14.22 -11.81 -5.11
C LEU A 544 14.12 -10.54 -4.28
N VAL A 545 15.20 -9.77 -4.30
CA VAL A 545 15.23 -8.38 -3.86
C VAL A 545 15.58 -7.51 -5.05
N LEU A 546 14.65 -6.65 -5.46
CA LEU A 546 14.86 -5.66 -6.50
C LEU A 546 14.90 -4.28 -5.88
N VAL A 547 15.84 -3.45 -6.31
CA VAL A 547 15.89 -2.03 -5.91
C VAL A 547 15.35 -1.15 -7.03
N TYR A 548 14.52 -0.15 -6.69
CA TYR A 548 14.07 0.87 -7.63
C TYR A 548 15.13 1.97 -7.78
N ASP A 549 15.32 2.46 -8.99
CA ASP A 549 16.26 3.52 -9.37
C ASP A 549 15.80 4.89 -8.86
N SER A 550 15.83 5.10 -7.54
CA SER A 550 15.41 6.35 -6.89
C SER A 550 16.57 7.15 -6.30
N LEU A 551 17.54 6.49 -5.65
CA LEU A 551 18.63 7.14 -4.92
C LEU A 551 19.93 7.20 -5.72
N ASP A 552 20.60 8.36 -5.70
CA ASP A 552 21.99 8.47 -6.13
C ASP A 552 22.99 8.05 -5.03
N ARG A 553 24.27 7.94 -5.38
CA ARG A 553 25.37 7.64 -4.45
C ARG A 553 25.54 8.63 -3.29
N THR A 554 24.84 9.77 -3.32
CA THR A 554 24.84 10.77 -2.26
C THR A 554 23.65 10.62 -1.31
N GLY A 555 22.80 9.61 -1.52
CA GLY A 555 21.61 9.36 -0.74
C GLY A 555 20.46 10.33 -1.05
N ARG A 556 20.48 10.98 -2.21
CA ARG A 556 19.40 11.89 -2.64
C ARG A 556 18.52 11.23 -3.67
N VAL A 557 17.23 11.56 -3.65
CA VAL A 557 16.28 11.10 -4.66
C VAL A 557 16.60 11.78 -6.00
N ARG A 558 17.20 11.02 -6.90
CA ARG A 558 17.52 11.38 -8.27
C ARG A 558 17.47 10.11 -9.10
N TYR A 559 16.50 10.05 -10.02
CA TYR A 559 16.36 8.93 -10.93
C TYR A 559 17.47 8.97 -12.00
N GLN A 560 18.27 7.91 -12.14
CA GLN A 560 19.27 7.82 -13.21
C GLN A 560 18.66 7.37 -14.54
N ASN A 561 17.45 6.83 -14.50
CA ASN A 561 16.72 6.23 -15.63
C ASN A 561 17.54 5.11 -16.30
N SER A 562 18.45 4.48 -15.56
CA SER A 562 19.42 3.50 -16.07
C SER A 562 20.18 2.88 -14.91
N LEU A 563 20.83 1.74 -15.16
CA LEU A 563 21.99 1.37 -14.35
C LEU A 563 23.12 2.36 -14.66
N ALA A 564 23.64 3.01 -13.64
CA ALA A 564 24.58 4.11 -13.71
C ALA A 564 25.63 3.99 -12.59
N PRO A 565 26.78 4.69 -12.66
CA PRO A 565 27.77 4.65 -11.59
C PRO A 565 27.20 5.05 -10.22
N ASP A 566 26.18 5.93 -10.20
CA ASP A 566 25.58 6.43 -8.97
C ASP A 566 24.67 5.40 -8.26
N ASN A 567 24.12 4.40 -8.95
CA ASN A 567 23.27 3.35 -8.35
C ASN A 567 23.85 1.93 -8.48
N LYS A 568 25.04 1.79 -9.09
CA LYS A 568 25.72 0.51 -9.33
C LYS A 568 25.97 -0.29 -8.05
N ALA A 569 26.34 0.38 -6.96
CA ALA A 569 26.60 -0.28 -5.69
C ALA A 569 25.34 -0.91 -5.08
N ALA A 570 24.18 -0.26 -5.22
CA ALA A 570 22.90 -0.83 -4.79
C ALA A 570 22.49 -2.02 -5.67
N PHE A 571 22.69 -1.93 -6.99
CA PHE A 571 22.48 -3.05 -7.91
C PHE A 571 23.37 -4.26 -7.60
N ASP A 572 24.64 -4.03 -7.24
CA ASP A 572 25.57 -5.10 -6.88
C ASP A 572 25.21 -5.76 -5.54
N ALA A 573 24.50 -5.05 -4.66
CA ALA A 573 24.07 -5.53 -3.36
C ALA A 573 22.76 -6.35 -3.38
N CYS A 574 22.04 -6.45 -4.50
CA CYS A 574 20.78 -7.20 -4.57
C CYS A 574 20.60 -7.94 -5.91
N ASP A 575 19.45 -8.58 -6.12
CA ASP A 575 19.20 -9.43 -7.29
C ASP A 575 18.97 -8.65 -8.58
N GLY A 576 18.57 -7.39 -8.52
CA GLY A 576 18.39 -6.57 -9.71
C GLY A 576 17.95 -5.13 -9.47
N LEU A 577 18.00 -4.35 -10.55
CA LEU A 577 17.58 -2.94 -10.59
C LEU A 577 16.33 -2.80 -11.43
N PHE A 578 15.31 -2.15 -10.89
CA PHE A 578 14.18 -1.63 -11.64
C PHE A 578 14.47 -0.15 -11.97
N THR A 579 14.72 0.19 -13.23
CA THR A 579 14.99 1.57 -13.64
C THR A 579 13.73 2.43 -13.64
N ASN A 580 13.87 3.74 -13.39
CA ASN A 580 12.80 4.69 -13.68
C ASN A 580 12.49 4.74 -15.19
N TYR A 581 11.34 5.30 -15.56
CA TYR A 581 10.75 5.20 -16.90
C TYR A 581 11.29 6.21 -17.93
N TRP A 582 12.09 7.20 -17.53
CA TRP A 582 12.49 8.33 -18.39
C TRP A 582 13.82 8.09 -19.13
N TRP A 583 13.93 6.95 -19.78
CA TRP A 583 15.16 6.51 -20.47
C TRP A 583 15.08 6.70 -21.99
N GLY A 584 16.24 6.68 -22.64
CA GLY A 584 16.39 6.63 -24.08
C GLY A 584 17.58 5.74 -24.49
N ALA A 585 17.98 5.82 -25.76
CA ALA A 585 19.05 4.96 -26.30
C ALA A 585 20.37 5.06 -25.52
N LYS A 586 20.72 6.26 -25.02
CA LYS A 586 21.93 6.48 -24.21
C LYS A 586 21.87 5.70 -22.88
N GLN A 587 20.74 5.80 -22.19
CA GLN A 587 20.49 5.12 -20.91
C GLN A 587 20.51 3.61 -21.08
N LEU A 588 19.87 3.08 -22.13
CA LEU A 588 19.91 1.65 -22.43
C LEU A 588 21.35 1.16 -22.68
N ALA A 589 22.11 1.87 -23.53
CA ALA A 589 23.51 1.52 -23.82
C ALA A 589 24.38 1.56 -22.56
N GLN A 590 24.18 2.56 -21.69
CA GLN A 590 24.87 2.65 -20.41
C GLN A 590 24.55 1.47 -19.49
N SER A 591 23.27 1.11 -19.38
CA SER A 591 22.84 -0.04 -18.59
C SER A 591 23.48 -1.35 -19.08
N VAL A 592 23.50 -1.56 -20.40
CA VAL A 592 24.12 -2.74 -21.04
C VAL A 592 25.63 -2.82 -20.75
N ALA A 593 26.32 -1.68 -20.80
CA ALA A 593 27.74 -1.61 -20.54
C ALA A 593 28.08 -1.87 -19.08
N LEU A 594 27.36 -1.27 -18.13
CA LEU A 594 27.62 -1.40 -16.69
C LEU A 594 27.14 -2.72 -16.10
N ALA A 595 26.08 -3.32 -16.65
CA ALA A 595 25.55 -4.58 -16.13
C ALA A 595 26.46 -5.78 -16.46
N GLY A 596 27.22 -5.72 -17.57
CA GLY A 596 28.12 -6.81 -17.96
C GLY A 596 27.40 -8.16 -18.08
N ALA A 597 27.80 -9.14 -17.26
CA ALA A 597 27.16 -10.46 -17.22
C ALA A 597 25.75 -10.43 -16.59
N ARG A 598 25.42 -9.41 -15.79
CA ARG A 598 24.14 -9.25 -15.08
C ARG A 598 23.09 -8.44 -15.87
N ARG A 599 23.17 -8.42 -17.20
CA ARG A 599 22.21 -7.69 -18.07
C ARG A 599 20.76 -8.11 -17.86
N CYS A 600 20.53 -9.38 -17.53
CA CYS A 600 19.20 -9.91 -17.25
C CYS A 600 18.64 -9.39 -15.90
N ASP A 601 19.47 -8.82 -15.04
CA ASP A 601 19.11 -8.30 -13.72
C ASP A 601 18.75 -6.81 -13.76
N VAL A 602 18.88 -6.16 -14.92
CA VAL A 602 18.40 -4.78 -15.13
C VAL A 602 17.03 -4.85 -15.80
N TYR A 603 16.00 -4.50 -15.04
CA TYR A 603 14.62 -4.39 -15.49
C TYR A 603 14.33 -2.95 -15.90
N VAL A 604 14.26 -2.72 -17.21
CA VAL A 604 13.95 -1.42 -17.78
C VAL A 604 12.49 -1.11 -17.53
N GLY A 605 12.21 -0.03 -16.79
CA GLY A 605 10.85 0.37 -16.45
C GLY A 605 10.06 0.86 -17.68
N VAL A 606 8.83 0.38 -17.85
CA VAL A 606 7.85 0.93 -18.79
C VAL A 606 6.54 1.19 -18.06
N ASP A 607 6.17 2.47 -17.92
CA ASP A 607 4.91 2.89 -17.29
C ASP A 607 3.72 2.79 -18.26
N CYS A 608 2.73 1.94 -17.97
CA CYS A 608 1.54 1.78 -18.81
C CYS A 608 0.65 3.03 -18.84
N PHE A 609 0.75 3.91 -17.85
CA PHE A 609 0.05 5.20 -17.84
C PHE A 609 0.83 6.33 -18.51
N ALA A 610 2.05 6.03 -19.00
CA ALA A 610 2.89 6.93 -19.76
C ALA A 610 3.24 8.27 -19.08
N ARG A 611 3.37 8.30 -17.75
CA ARG A 611 3.66 9.53 -17.00
C ARG A 611 5.07 10.03 -17.31
N ASN A 612 5.12 11.19 -17.98
CA ASN A 612 6.36 11.86 -18.41
C ASN A 612 7.23 10.98 -19.35
N THR A 613 6.58 10.16 -20.18
CA THR A 613 7.27 9.29 -21.16
C THR A 613 7.03 9.75 -22.60
N PRO A 614 7.91 9.39 -23.57
CA PRO A 614 7.76 9.80 -24.97
C PRO A 614 6.73 8.96 -25.74
N TYR A 615 6.20 7.89 -25.15
CA TYR A 615 5.14 7.05 -25.72
C TYR A 615 3.80 7.36 -25.04
N ALA A 616 2.69 6.91 -25.65
CA ALA A 616 1.36 7.06 -25.06
C ALA A 616 0.99 5.86 -24.17
N ALA A 617 -0.05 6.02 -23.36
CA ALA A 617 -0.51 5.01 -22.42
C ALA A 617 -1.04 3.73 -23.11
N GLY A 618 -1.12 2.64 -22.34
CA GLY A 618 -1.66 1.37 -22.79
C GLY A 618 -0.80 0.68 -23.86
N PRO A 619 -1.41 0.06 -24.90
CA PRO A 619 -0.69 -0.66 -25.94
C PRO A 619 0.38 0.16 -26.67
N ALA A 620 0.28 1.50 -26.65
CA ALA A 620 1.25 2.38 -27.28
C ALA A 620 2.64 2.35 -26.61
N CYS A 621 2.80 1.72 -25.44
CA CYS A 621 4.11 1.48 -24.83
C CYS A 621 4.87 0.26 -25.42
N ALA A 622 4.24 -0.54 -26.30
CA ALA A 622 4.86 -1.72 -26.92
C ALA A 622 6.24 -1.47 -27.58
N PRO A 623 6.47 -0.35 -28.29
CA PRO A 623 7.80 -0.05 -28.83
C PRO A 623 8.88 0.12 -27.76
N ALA A 624 8.52 0.65 -26.58
CA ALA A 624 9.45 0.77 -25.46
C ALA A 624 9.82 -0.60 -24.88
N CYS A 625 8.84 -1.50 -24.76
CA CYS A 625 9.08 -2.89 -24.38
C CYS A 625 10.04 -3.61 -25.36
N ALA A 626 9.81 -3.43 -26.67
CA ALA A 626 10.69 -3.99 -27.69
C ALA A 626 12.10 -3.39 -27.65
N ALA A 627 12.24 -2.09 -27.35
CA ALA A 627 13.54 -1.44 -27.22
C ALA A 627 14.37 -1.98 -26.05
N ALA A 628 13.75 -2.22 -24.89
CA ALA A 628 14.40 -2.88 -23.75
C ALA A 628 14.92 -4.27 -24.13
N ARG A 629 14.08 -5.08 -24.78
CA ARG A 629 14.46 -6.41 -25.24
C ARG A 629 15.59 -6.39 -26.27
N ALA A 630 15.53 -5.46 -27.22
CA ALA A 630 16.53 -5.28 -28.28
C ALA A 630 17.90 -4.88 -27.72
N ALA A 631 17.94 -4.15 -26.61
CA ALA A 631 19.16 -3.87 -25.86
C ALA A 631 19.70 -5.10 -25.08
N GLY A 632 18.95 -6.21 -25.03
CA GLY A 632 19.32 -7.41 -24.26
C GLY A 632 19.10 -7.27 -22.76
N LEU A 633 18.20 -6.37 -22.35
CA LEU A 633 17.83 -6.11 -20.95
C LEU A 633 16.44 -6.69 -20.62
N SER A 634 16.18 -6.88 -19.33
CA SER A 634 14.86 -7.26 -18.82
C SER A 634 13.90 -6.07 -18.83
N LEU A 635 12.61 -6.33 -18.69
CA LEU A 635 11.53 -5.35 -18.69
C LEU A 635 10.80 -5.40 -17.35
N ALA A 636 10.52 -4.23 -16.77
CA ALA A 636 9.52 -4.08 -15.71
C ALA A 636 8.35 -3.24 -16.23
N LEU A 637 7.21 -3.89 -16.46
CA LEU A 637 5.99 -3.23 -16.90
C LEU A 637 5.22 -2.74 -15.67
N PHE A 638 5.18 -1.42 -15.47
CA PHE A 638 4.51 -0.80 -14.33
C PHE A 638 3.05 -0.50 -14.65
N ALA A 639 2.17 -0.78 -13.67
CA ALA A 639 0.73 -0.56 -13.70
C ALA A 639 0.00 -1.13 -14.94
N PRO A 640 0.18 -2.43 -15.27
CA PRO A 640 -0.58 -3.06 -16.36
C PRO A 640 -2.10 -3.11 -16.10
N GLY A 641 -2.55 -2.84 -14.87
CA GLY A 641 -3.96 -2.62 -14.52
C GLY A 641 -4.65 -1.54 -15.36
N TRP A 642 -3.88 -0.70 -16.05
CA TRP A 642 -4.35 0.18 -17.11
C TRP A 642 -5.38 -0.49 -18.04
N SER A 643 -5.18 -1.76 -18.39
CA SER A 643 -6.06 -2.51 -19.31
C SER A 643 -7.54 -2.52 -18.88
N ILE A 644 -7.79 -2.52 -17.57
CA ILE A 644 -9.12 -2.47 -16.97
C ILE A 644 -9.48 -1.10 -16.41
N GLU A 645 -8.51 -0.30 -15.98
CA GLU A 645 -8.75 1.03 -15.39
C GLU A 645 -9.09 2.08 -16.45
N CYS A 646 -8.45 1.97 -17.61
CA CYS A 646 -8.47 2.99 -18.68
C CYS A 646 -8.57 2.38 -20.09
N GLY A 647 -8.38 1.08 -20.24
CA GLY A 647 -8.51 0.37 -21.51
C GLY A 647 -9.96 0.20 -21.95
N GLY A 648 -10.18 -0.55 -23.03
CA GLY A 648 -11.51 -0.82 -23.60
C GLY A 648 -12.51 -1.50 -22.64
N ALA A 649 -12.06 -1.90 -21.45
CA ALA A 649 -12.84 -2.47 -20.36
C ALA A 649 -13.42 -1.42 -19.38
N GLN A 650 -13.28 -0.10 -19.64
CA GLN A 650 -14.04 0.92 -18.90
C GLN A 650 -15.57 0.71 -18.92
N CYS A 651 -16.07 -0.18 -19.80
CA CYS A 651 -17.46 -0.61 -19.88
C CYS A 651 -17.75 -2.02 -19.33
N ALA A 652 -16.77 -2.71 -18.73
CA ALA A 652 -16.86 -4.15 -18.42
C ALA A 652 -17.09 -4.47 -16.94
N SER A 653 -17.49 -3.51 -16.09
CA SER A 653 -17.88 -3.79 -14.70
C SER A 653 -19.08 -4.75 -14.58
N GLU A 654 -19.72 -5.10 -15.70
CA GLU A 654 -20.83 -6.06 -15.76
C GLU A 654 -20.49 -7.32 -16.60
N ASP A 655 -19.33 -7.41 -17.26
CA ASP A 655 -18.97 -8.52 -18.16
C ASP A 655 -17.48 -8.95 -18.00
N ALA A 656 -17.27 -10.00 -17.21
CA ALA A 656 -15.95 -10.56 -16.92
C ALA A 656 -15.23 -11.11 -18.17
N ASP A 657 -15.96 -11.61 -19.16
CA ASP A 657 -15.38 -12.15 -20.40
C ASP A 657 -14.85 -11.01 -21.28
N ALA A 658 -15.58 -9.88 -21.32
CA ALA A 658 -15.13 -8.67 -22.01
C ALA A 658 -13.87 -8.08 -21.37
N ALA A 659 -13.81 -8.02 -20.03
CA ALA A 659 -12.62 -7.56 -19.30
C ALA A 659 -11.40 -8.46 -19.59
N ALA A 660 -11.59 -9.79 -19.54
CA ALA A 660 -10.55 -10.76 -19.89
C ALA A 660 -10.10 -10.64 -21.35
N ALA A 661 -11.01 -10.37 -22.29
CA ALA A 661 -10.68 -10.16 -23.69
C ALA A 661 -9.90 -8.84 -23.90
N ALA A 662 -10.26 -7.78 -23.19
CA ALA A 662 -9.55 -6.49 -23.25
C ALA A 662 -8.12 -6.62 -22.70
N ASP A 663 -7.95 -7.25 -21.55
CA ASP A 663 -6.62 -7.50 -20.97
C ASP A 663 -5.79 -8.41 -21.89
N ARG A 664 -6.38 -9.47 -22.47
CA ARG A 664 -5.70 -10.30 -23.47
C ARG A 664 -5.16 -9.47 -24.64
N ARG A 665 -5.99 -8.61 -25.24
CA ARG A 665 -5.60 -7.74 -26.36
C ARG A 665 -4.49 -6.79 -25.96
N PHE A 666 -4.52 -6.26 -24.73
CA PHE A 666 -3.45 -5.43 -24.19
C PHE A 666 -2.11 -6.20 -24.17
N TRP A 667 -2.06 -7.38 -23.54
CA TRP A 667 -0.83 -8.19 -23.49
C TRP A 667 -0.35 -8.68 -24.87
N GLU A 668 -1.28 -9.05 -25.76
CA GLU A 668 -0.96 -9.42 -27.14
C GLU A 668 -0.35 -8.25 -27.92
N ALA A 669 -0.90 -7.04 -27.76
CA ALA A 669 -0.38 -5.85 -28.42
C ALA A 669 1.03 -5.47 -27.95
N LEU A 670 1.36 -5.72 -26.67
CA LEU A 670 2.72 -5.55 -26.17
C LEU A 670 3.70 -6.59 -26.73
N GLY A 671 3.20 -7.76 -27.16
CA GLY A 671 4.01 -8.83 -27.76
C GLY A 671 5.05 -9.44 -26.81
N LEU A 672 4.89 -9.29 -25.50
CA LEU A 672 5.92 -9.64 -24.52
C LEU A 672 6.26 -11.12 -24.49
N LYS A 673 5.26 -12.00 -24.65
CA LYS A 673 5.49 -13.44 -24.76
C LYS A 673 6.46 -13.76 -25.90
N ARG A 674 6.22 -13.20 -27.09
CA ARG A 674 7.10 -13.35 -28.26
C ARG A 674 8.48 -12.73 -28.06
N LEU A 675 8.59 -11.68 -27.25
CA LEU A 675 9.85 -10.97 -27.03
C LEU A 675 10.74 -11.66 -25.98
N TYR A 676 10.13 -12.25 -24.94
CA TYR A 676 10.84 -12.70 -23.74
C TYR A 676 10.76 -14.21 -23.49
N ARG A 677 9.80 -14.92 -24.09
CA ARG A 677 9.60 -16.38 -23.88
C ARG A 677 9.89 -17.22 -25.12
N ASP A 678 9.44 -16.75 -26.29
CA ASP A 678 9.71 -17.37 -27.59
C ASP A 678 11.05 -16.88 -28.16
#